data_AF-A0A4R0QVW1-F1
#
_entry.id   AF-A0A4R0QVW1-F1
#
_cell.length_a   1.000
_cell.length_b   1.000
_cell.length_c   1.000
_cell.angle_alpha   90.00
_cell.angle_beta   90.00
_cell.angle_gamma   90.00
#
_symmetry.space_group_name_H-M   'P 1'
#
loop_
_entity.id
_entity.type
_entity.pdbx_description
1 polymer ?
#
loop_
_entity_poly.entity_id
_entity_poly.type
_entity_poly.pdbx_seq_one_letter_code
_entity_poly.pdbx_strand_id
1 'polypeptide(L)'
;MPEIQDTFDFDDAFSSAGYPASGGFGLSSSEVDNGNKNGLRAGSSKNWWESLEYTDDNALSLNSADISVLSTEEAARIWAQIAAWVETDQIAYYINDAPASSDAAYDARMEFLKRLETAFPTLDTEQSPTHRVGGNFSQEFTSVEHPSRMMSLDDVFSISELQNWYVGVRRQLGMTEHEPLSMTSEVKIDGLALNLIYRNGVLEQGLTRGDGVIGEDITANVRTIASIPQNLAGDADEIPELVEIRGEVFMRFDDFEELNRENERQGRALFANPRNAAAGSLRQKDPRITATRKLSFYAHGLGIVQWPEGSERASGVERQSDAYELYKTWGIPISSHTRIVQSFNEITDMIDYYGEHRYDIEHALDGIVVKVNERSIQERMGSTSRAPRWAIAYKYPPEEVNTELVDITVQVGRTGRVTPVAQLKPVHVAGSTVSRATLHNPSEVEFKGVKIGDIVVVRKAGDIIPEIVGPVMAARAGREDRLRDFVMPQVCPSCGTPIAPEKEGDKDIRCPNSESCPAQLTERIITFGSRTAFDIDFLGDQVASALANPELDRPTSVNLYAPHMKAIEVIDGQEPDDYEPAEDLELPAPQTPVVQSLADLFTLSVDKLRDVRVWREIPLVRITRYIDPDTGKKKTKRKKIGGSGLWHQVPAFYNAAKNDETPQPSKNTLSMLEQISHAPEAEMWRVLVALSMRHIGAPNARALADLYPSLPSFSGVSRQELLQINGIGPALADSVYSWMSHLGNTADWRGRILQAWMDAGVGMRVVQKEELSQTLSGLTIVVTGSLDGFTRDGIKETIIAHGGKASVSVSKKTSYLVTGNEPGASKLTKAEEAGVPIINAEQFMTLMETGQLPQ
;
A
#
# COMPACT_ATOMS: atom_id res chain seq x y z
N MET A 1 45.40 -11.37 33.14
CA MET A 1 45.64 -12.58 33.96
C MET A 1 44.39 -12.88 34.76
N PRO A 2 43.85 -14.12 34.72
CA PRO A 2 44.25 -15.30 33.92
C PRO A 2 43.41 -15.38 32.61
N GLU A 3 43.94 -15.63 31.41
CA GLU A 3 44.51 -16.89 30.81
C GLU A 3 43.49 -18.04 30.83
N ILE A 4 42.98 -18.56 29.71
CA ILE A 4 43.61 -19.50 28.74
C ILE A 4 42.73 -19.47 27.45
N GLN A 5 43.21 -19.05 26.27
CA GLN A 5 43.79 -19.84 25.17
C GLN A 5 42.91 -21.00 24.63
N ASP A 6 42.40 -20.84 23.40
CA ASP A 6 42.46 -21.90 22.40
C ASP A 6 42.36 -21.30 20.97
N THR A 7 43.43 -21.53 20.22
CA THR A 7 43.62 -21.29 18.79
C THR A 7 43.71 -22.67 18.14
N PHE A 8 43.02 -22.92 17.03
CA PHE A 8 43.47 -23.96 16.09
C PHE A 8 43.30 -23.53 14.63
N ASP A 9 44.40 -23.73 13.91
CA ASP A 9 44.76 -23.32 12.57
C ASP A 9 44.10 -24.13 11.44
N PHE A 10 44.12 -23.51 10.26
CA PHE A 10 43.97 -24.13 8.94
C PHE A 10 45.26 -24.87 8.52
N ASP A 11 45.09 -26.04 7.90
CA ASP A 11 45.76 -26.57 6.70
C ASP A 11 46.17 -28.06 6.74
N ASP A 12 46.05 -28.65 5.54
CA ASP A 12 46.55 -29.92 5.00
C ASP A 12 45.80 -31.23 5.24
N ALA A 13 45.03 -31.64 4.21
CA ALA A 13 45.38 -32.82 3.40
C ALA A 13 44.63 -32.84 2.05
N PHE A 14 45.33 -32.43 0.99
CA PHE A 14 45.06 -32.76 -0.42
C PHE A 14 45.46 -34.21 -0.73
N SER A 15 44.66 -34.90 -1.57
CA SER A 15 45.00 -36.03 -2.49
C SER A 15 43.75 -36.92 -2.63
N SER A 16 43.18 -37.23 -3.80
CA SER A 16 43.79 -37.56 -5.09
C SER A 16 42.78 -37.60 -6.25
N ALA A 17 43.27 -37.16 -7.43
CA ALA A 17 43.00 -37.64 -8.81
C ALA A 17 41.56 -37.56 -9.37
N GLY A 18 41.31 -37.07 -10.59
CA GLY A 18 42.17 -36.64 -11.69
C GLY A 18 41.31 -36.57 -12.97
N TYR A 19 41.37 -35.44 -13.68
CA TYR A 19 40.82 -35.27 -15.02
C TYR A 19 41.71 -35.96 -16.07
N PRO A 20 41.14 -36.34 -17.23
CA PRO A 20 41.76 -35.85 -18.45
C PRO A 20 40.75 -35.34 -19.49
N ALA A 21 41.26 -34.44 -20.32
CA ALA A 21 40.59 -33.78 -21.43
C ALA A 21 40.77 -34.50 -22.78
N SER A 22 39.83 -34.22 -23.69
CA SER A 22 39.93 -34.11 -25.16
C SER A 22 40.46 -35.29 -26.01
N GLY A 23 39.66 -35.70 -27.01
CA GLY A 23 40.19 -36.25 -28.28
C GLY A 23 39.27 -37.17 -29.10
N GLY A 24 38.60 -36.60 -30.10
CA GLY A 24 38.70 -37.01 -31.53
C GLY A 24 38.18 -38.36 -32.06
N PHE A 25 37.25 -38.23 -33.03
CA PHE A 25 37.05 -39.01 -34.28
C PHE A 25 36.56 -40.46 -34.29
N GLY A 26 35.53 -40.70 -35.13
CA GLY A 26 35.66 -41.72 -36.20
C GLY A 26 34.62 -42.85 -36.29
N LEU A 27 33.52 -42.56 -37.00
CA LEU A 27 32.77 -43.39 -37.97
C LEU A 27 32.90 -44.93 -38.04
N SER A 28 31.71 -45.56 -38.08
CA SER A 28 31.30 -46.77 -38.84
C SER A 28 31.75 -48.13 -38.28
N SER A 29 31.01 -49.26 -38.35
CA SER A 29 29.80 -49.65 -39.08
C SER A 29 29.30 -51.02 -38.56
N SER A 30 28.07 -51.39 -38.96
CA SER A 30 27.35 -52.68 -38.84
C SER A 30 26.66 -52.97 -37.50
N GLU A 31 25.38 -53.31 -37.40
CA GLU A 31 24.36 -53.65 -38.40
C GLU A 31 22.95 -53.38 -37.84
N VAL A 32 22.09 -52.93 -38.76
CA VAL A 32 20.65 -52.67 -38.68
C VAL A 32 19.87 -53.86 -38.08
N ASP A 33 18.99 -53.60 -37.12
CA ASP A 33 17.64 -54.17 -37.18
C ASP A 33 16.57 -53.10 -36.93
N ASN A 34 15.58 -53.14 -37.80
CA ASN A 34 14.55 -52.13 -37.98
C ASN A 34 13.38 -52.35 -37.02
N GLY A 35 12.98 -51.28 -36.34
CA GLY A 35 11.57 -51.03 -36.08
C GLY A 35 11.02 -51.48 -34.73
N ASN A 36 10.78 -50.50 -33.86
CA ASN A 36 9.41 -50.34 -33.36
C ASN A 36 9.12 -48.86 -33.06
N LYS A 37 8.51 -48.18 -34.03
CA LYS A 37 7.75 -46.96 -33.80
C LYS A 37 6.46 -47.35 -33.07
N ASN A 38 6.47 -47.37 -31.75
CA ASN A 38 5.24 -47.33 -30.97
C ASN A 38 5.11 -45.93 -30.39
N GLY A 39 4.42 -45.08 -31.15
CA GLY A 39 3.75 -43.92 -30.58
C GLY A 39 2.77 -44.34 -29.50
N LEU A 40 2.45 -43.39 -28.63
CA LEU A 40 1.42 -43.46 -27.60
C LEU A 40 0.14 -44.11 -28.15
N ARG A 41 0.01 -45.42 -27.96
CA ARG A 41 -1.24 -46.16 -28.16
C ARG A 41 -1.59 -46.86 -26.86
N ALA A 42 -2.86 -46.70 -26.51
CA ALA A 42 -3.56 -47.27 -25.37
C ALA A 42 -3.10 -48.71 -25.09
N GLY A 43 -2.39 -48.87 -23.97
CA GLY A 43 -1.75 -50.14 -23.61
C GLY A 43 -1.04 -50.11 -22.27
N SER A 44 -1.55 -49.37 -21.27
CA SER A 44 -1.22 -49.59 -19.86
C SER A 44 -2.38 -49.03 -19.02
N SER A 45 -2.73 -49.65 -17.90
CA SER A 45 -3.89 -49.27 -17.07
C SER A 45 -3.69 -47.97 -16.26
N LYS A 46 -2.80 -47.10 -16.71
CA LYS A 46 -2.60 -45.73 -16.21
C LYS A 46 -2.64 -44.79 -17.41
N ASN A 47 -3.39 -43.73 -17.26
CA ASN A 47 -3.46 -42.70 -18.27
C ASN A 47 -2.07 -42.04 -18.43
N TRP A 48 -1.62 -41.81 -19.66
CA TRP A 48 -0.23 -41.36 -19.94
C TRP A 48 0.12 -40.02 -19.28
N TRP A 49 -0.89 -39.19 -19.00
CA TRP A 49 -0.72 -37.90 -18.35
C TRP A 49 -0.48 -37.97 -16.85
N GLU A 50 -0.85 -39.06 -16.18
CA GLU A 50 -0.62 -39.24 -14.73
C GLU A 50 0.86 -39.46 -14.40
N SER A 51 1.68 -39.82 -15.40
CA SER A 51 3.12 -40.02 -15.28
C SER A 51 3.95 -38.85 -15.83
N LEU A 52 3.32 -37.70 -16.12
CA LEU A 52 4.06 -36.53 -16.60
C LEU A 52 4.83 -35.87 -15.45
N GLU A 53 6.13 -35.72 -15.65
CA GLU A 53 7.05 -34.98 -14.79
C GLU A 53 7.53 -33.70 -15.50
N TYR A 54 7.98 -32.73 -14.73
CA TYR A 54 8.54 -31.47 -15.24
C TYR A 54 9.96 -31.70 -15.78
N THR A 55 10.06 -32.32 -16.95
CA THR A 55 11.30 -32.64 -17.65
C THR A 55 11.20 -32.32 -19.14
N ASP A 56 12.34 -32.12 -19.79
CA ASP A 56 12.41 -31.84 -21.24
C ASP A 56 11.88 -33.01 -22.08
N ASP A 57 12.20 -34.26 -21.71
CA ASP A 57 11.74 -35.46 -22.43
C ASP A 57 10.21 -35.60 -22.38
N ASN A 58 9.59 -35.33 -21.23
CA ASN A 58 8.14 -35.34 -21.12
C ASN A 58 7.49 -34.20 -21.89
N ALA A 59 8.07 -32.99 -21.87
CA ALA A 59 7.58 -31.88 -22.67
C ALA A 59 7.59 -32.20 -24.17
N LEU A 60 8.69 -32.76 -24.68
CA LEU A 60 8.79 -33.14 -26.09
C LEU A 60 7.80 -34.24 -26.48
N SER A 61 7.48 -35.15 -25.56
CA SER A 61 6.49 -36.21 -25.80
C SER A 61 5.07 -35.68 -26.02
N LEU A 62 4.73 -34.50 -25.47
CA LEU A 62 3.41 -33.85 -25.62
C LEU A 62 3.05 -33.54 -27.08
N ASN A 63 4.05 -33.30 -27.93
CA ASN A 63 3.84 -33.07 -29.36
C ASN A 63 3.16 -34.26 -30.04
N SER A 64 3.35 -35.47 -29.53
CA SER A 64 2.77 -36.71 -30.06
C SER A 64 1.52 -37.20 -29.31
N ALA A 65 1.10 -36.48 -28.26
CA ALA A 65 -0.05 -36.86 -27.46
C ALA A 65 -1.37 -36.67 -28.23
N ASP A 66 -2.26 -37.66 -28.16
CA ASP A 66 -3.60 -37.59 -28.74
C ASP A 66 -4.57 -36.94 -27.75
N ILE A 67 -5.09 -35.77 -28.12
CA ILE A 67 -6.00 -34.95 -27.29
C ILE A 67 -7.46 -35.37 -27.54
N SER A 68 -7.76 -36.04 -28.65
CA SER A 68 -9.13 -36.39 -29.05
C SER A 68 -9.80 -37.44 -28.16
N VAL A 69 -9.01 -38.12 -27.32
CA VAL A 69 -9.45 -39.20 -26.43
C VAL A 69 -9.70 -38.73 -24.99
N LEU A 70 -9.49 -37.45 -24.69
CA LEU A 70 -9.61 -36.89 -23.33
C LEU A 70 -11.06 -36.48 -23.01
N SER A 71 -11.48 -36.67 -21.76
CA SER A 71 -12.68 -36.02 -21.22
C SER A 71 -12.42 -34.54 -20.93
N THR A 72 -13.49 -33.76 -20.71
CA THR A 72 -13.38 -32.35 -20.32
C THR A 72 -12.66 -32.18 -18.98
N GLU A 73 -12.92 -33.05 -17.99
CA GLU A 73 -12.22 -32.99 -16.70
C GLU A 73 -10.73 -33.37 -16.82
N GLU A 74 -10.42 -34.40 -17.63
CA GLU A 74 -9.04 -34.82 -17.88
C GLU A 74 -8.25 -33.71 -18.59
N ALA A 75 -8.84 -33.08 -19.60
CA ALA A 75 -8.25 -31.95 -20.31
C ALA A 75 -7.99 -30.76 -19.38
N ALA A 76 -8.94 -30.42 -18.49
CA ALA A 76 -8.77 -29.34 -17.52
C ALA A 76 -7.62 -29.61 -16.53
N ARG A 77 -7.51 -30.85 -16.03
CA ARG A 77 -6.44 -31.26 -15.11
C ARG A 77 -5.06 -31.17 -15.78
N ILE A 78 -4.94 -31.68 -17.00
CA ILE A 78 -3.69 -31.63 -17.77
C ILE A 78 -3.35 -30.17 -18.09
N TRP A 79 -4.33 -29.37 -18.50
CA TRP A 79 -4.14 -27.96 -18.81
C TRP A 79 -3.58 -27.19 -17.61
N ALA A 80 -4.16 -27.37 -16.41
CA ALA A 80 -3.68 -26.68 -15.20
C ALA A 80 -2.23 -27.04 -14.86
N GLN A 81 -1.86 -28.31 -14.99
CA GLN A 81 -0.50 -28.79 -14.76
C GLN A 81 0.51 -28.19 -15.76
N ILE A 82 0.20 -28.23 -17.06
CA ILE A 82 1.09 -27.70 -18.10
C ILE A 82 1.16 -26.17 -18.04
N ALA A 83 0.05 -25.49 -17.73
CA ALA A 83 0.01 -24.03 -17.56
C ALA A 83 0.95 -23.59 -16.43
N ALA A 84 0.90 -24.26 -15.28
CA ALA A 84 1.80 -23.99 -14.16
C ALA A 84 3.29 -24.18 -14.53
N TRP A 85 3.61 -25.20 -15.34
CA TRP A 85 4.98 -25.43 -15.83
C TRP A 85 5.43 -24.36 -16.81
N VAL A 86 4.57 -23.94 -17.73
CA VAL A 86 4.85 -22.84 -18.67
C VAL A 86 5.08 -21.54 -17.92
N GLU A 87 4.27 -21.22 -16.90
CA GLU A 87 4.49 -20.05 -16.06
C GLU A 87 5.81 -20.15 -15.27
N THR A 88 6.15 -21.35 -14.78
CA THR A 88 7.44 -21.60 -14.10
C THR A 88 8.61 -21.36 -15.04
N ASP A 89 8.54 -21.84 -16.29
CA ASP A 89 9.55 -21.57 -17.33
C ASP A 89 9.67 -20.07 -17.61
N GLN A 90 8.54 -19.36 -17.74
CA GLN A 90 8.51 -17.92 -17.98
C GLN A 90 9.16 -17.14 -16.83
N ILE A 91 8.92 -17.54 -15.57
CA ILE A 91 9.58 -16.94 -14.40
C ILE A 91 11.08 -17.24 -14.43
N ALA A 92 11.47 -18.50 -14.65
CA ALA A 92 12.89 -18.89 -14.69
C ALA A 92 13.66 -18.11 -15.78
N TYR A 93 13.03 -17.92 -16.95
CA TYR A 93 13.61 -17.22 -18.09
C TYR A 93 13.58 -15.69 -17.96
N TYR A 94 12.41 -15.09 -17.68
CA TYR A 94 12.25 -13.62 -17.68
C TYR A 94 12.56 -12.93 -16.34
N ILE A 95 12.49 -13.66 -15.22
CA ILE A 95 12.67 -13.10 -13.86
C ILE A 95 14.03 -13.52 -13.28
N ASN A 96 14.32 -14.82 -13.28
CA ASN A 96 15.49 -15.35 -12.59
C ASN A 96 16.76 -15.38 -13.46
N ASP A 97 16.63 -15.16 -14.78
CA ASP A 97 17.70 -15.30 -15.79
C ASP A 97 18.44 -16.65 -15.66
N ALA A 98 17.68 -17.70 -15.31
CA ALA A 98 18.18 -19.03 -14.98
C ALA A 98 17.19 -20.11 -15.46
N PRO A 99 16.95 -20.24 -16.78
CA PRO A 99 15.99 -21.22 -17.31
C PRO A 99 16.46 -22.65 -17.00
N ALA A 100 15.58 -23.42 -16.36
CA ALA A 100 15.81 -24.84 -16.09
C ALA A 100 15.42 -25.75 -17.27
N SER A 101 14.46 -25.32 -18.08
CA SER A 101 13.97 -26.02 -19.28
C SER A 101 14.64 -25.50 -20.54
N SER A 102 14.83 -26.36 -21.54
CA SER A 102 15.24 -25.90 -22.87
C SER A 102 14.11 -25.16 -23.60
N ASP A 103 14.47 -24.29 -24.55
CA ASP A 103 13.50 -23.58 -25.40
C ASP A 103 12.55 -24.55 -26.12
N ALA A 104 13.06 -25.72 -26.54
CA ALA A 104 12.26 -26.74 -27.20
C ALA A 104 11.20 -27.37 -26.27
N ALA A 105 11.53 -27.53 -24.99
CA ALA A 105 10.61 -28.04 -23.98
C ALA A 105 9.53 -27.01 -23.62
N TYR A 106 9.93 -25.73 -23.51
CA TYR A 106 8.99 -24.62 -23.34
C TYR A 106 8.00 -24.52 -24.52
N ASP A 107 8.52 -24.54 -25.75
CA ASP A 107 7.71 -24.46 -26.96
C ASP A 107 6.75 -25.64 -27.07
N ALA A 108 7.19 -26.86 -26.73
CA ALA A 108 6.33 -28.05 -26.74
C ALA A 108 5.19 -27.96 -25.72
N ARG A 109 5.45 -27.45 -24.51
CA ARG A 109 4.40 -27.21 -23.50
C ARG A 109 3.43 -26.12 -23.95
N MET A 110 3.93 -25.02 -24.52
CA MET A 110 3.13 -23.92 -25.03
C MET A 110 2.25 -24.32 -26.22
N GLU A 111 2.80 -25.10 -27.16
CA GLU A 111 2.04 -25.65 -28.29
C GLU A 111 0.97 -26.63 -27.82
N PHE A 112 1.28 -27.45 -26.81
CA PHE A 112 0.32 -28.38 -26.24
C PHE A 112 -0.85 -27.68 -25.52
N LEU A 113 -0.61 -26.60 -24.77
CA LEU A 113 -1.69 -25.77 -24.18
C LEU A 113 -2.62 -25.22 -25.25
N LYS A 114 -2.07 -24.63 -26.33
CA LYS A 114 -2.86 -24.11 -27.45
C LYS A 114 -3.73 -25.19 -28.09
N ARG A 115 -3.20 -26.40 -28.22
CA ARG A 115 -3.94 -27.55 -28.76
C ARG A 115 -5.08 -27.98 -27.83
N LEU A 116 -4.87 -27.97 -26.50
CA LEU A 116 -5.91 -28.25 -25.52
C LEU A 116 -7.01 -27.20 -25.54
N GLU A 117 -6.66 -25.92 -25.56
CA GLU A 117 -7.61 -24.79 -25.63
C GLU A 117 -8.44 -24.82 -26.92
N THR A 118 -7.81 -25.16 -28.05
CA THR A 118 -8.51 -25.31 -29.34
C THR A 118 -9.51 -26.47 -29.30
N ALA A 119 -9.14 -27.60 -28.66
CA ALA A 119 -10.00 -28.77 -28.58
C ALA A 119 -11.10 -28.64 -27.51
N PHE A 120 -10.83 -27.87 -26.44
CA PHE A 120 -11.72 -27.64 -25.31
C PHE A 120 -11.83 -26.12 -25.06
N PRO A 121 -12.69 -25.40 -25.79
CA PRO A 121 -12.75 -23.94 -25.74
C PRO A 121 -13.06 -23.35 -24.36
N THR A 122 -13.62 -24.12 -23.43
CA THR A 122 -13.84 -23.69 -22.03
C THR A 122 -12.54 -23.48 -21.26
N LEU A 123 -11.41 -24.03 -21.73
CA LEU A 123 -10.08 -23.84 -21.13
C LEU A 123 -9.39 -22.57 -21.66
N ASP A 124 -9.89 -22.01 -22.78
CA ASP A 124 -9.37 -20.81 -23.41
C ASP A 124 -9.84 -19.56 -22.64
N THR A 125 -9.14 -19.24 -21.54
CA THR A 125 -9.44 -18.09 -20.69
C THR A 125 -8.41 -16.99 -20.89
N GLU A 126 -8.78 -15.71 -20.69
CA GLU A 126 -7.85 -14.58 -20.78
C GLU A 126 -6.62 -14.70 -19.85
N GLN A 127 -6.71 -15.55 -18.82
CA GLN A 127 -5.62 -15.82 -17.90
C GLN A 127 -4.62 -16.88 -18.40
N SER A 128 -4.91 -17.56 -19.52
CA SER A 128 -4.03 -18.58 -20.07
C SER A 128 -2.64 -18.01 -20.40
N PRO A 129 -1.56 -18.76 -20.10
CA PRO A 129 -0.22 -18.44 -20.58
C PRO A 129 -0.12 -18.27 -22.11
N THR A 130 -1.06 -18.84 -22.88
CA THR A 130 -1.07 -18.76 -24.35
C THR A 130 -1.45 -17.38 -24.89
N HIS A 131 -2.15 -16.56 -24.11
CA HIS A 131 -2.52 -15.17 -24.44
C HIS A 131 -1.46 -14.14 -24.03
N ARG A 132 -0.48 -14.55 -23.24
CA ARG A 132 0.56 -13.66 -22.69
C ARG A 132 1.84 -13.80 -23.51
N VAL A 133 2.19 -12.76 -24.27
CA VAL A 133 3.43 -12.72 -25.07
C VAL A 133 4.49 -11.85 -24.39
N GLY A 134 5.56 -12.48 -23.93
CA GLY A 134 6.74 -11.82 -23.37
C GLY A 134 6.54 -11.29 -21.94
N GLY A 135 7.65 -11.08 -21.23
CA GLY A 135 7.70 -10.63 -19.82
C GLY A 135 7.13 -9.24 -19.51
N ASN A 136 6.13 -8.76 -20.24
CA ASN A 136 5.32 -7.61 -19.88
C ASN A 136 4.34 -8.02 -18.78
N PHE A 137 4.75 -7.86 -17.53
CA PHE A 137 3.87 -8.06 -16.38
C PHE A 137 2.73 -7.02 -16.40
N SER A 138 1.50 -7.48 -16.13
CA SER A 138 0.31 -6.63 -16.05
C SER A 138 0.55 -5.43 -15.12
N GLN A 139 0.10 -4.25 -15.55
CA GLN A 139 0.19 -3.02 -14.76
C GLN A 139 -0.86 -2.95 -13.64
N GLU A 140 -1.83 -3.87 -13.61
CA GLU A 140 -2.98 -3.86 -12.71
C GLU A 140 -3.18 -5.22 -12.02
N PHE A 141 -3.53 -5.19 -10.73
CA PHE A 141 -3.89 -6.38 -9.95
C PHE A 141 -5.39 -6.64 -10.10
N THR A 142 -5.75 -7.85 -10.53
CA THR A 142 -7.15 -8.26 -10.67
C THR A 142 -7.77 -8.47 -9.30
N SER A 143 -9.00 -7.98 -9.09
CA SER A 143 -9.76 -8.25 -7.87
C SER A 143 -10.46 -9.61 -7.97
N VAL A 144 -10.25 -10.48 -6.98
CA VAL A 144 -10.75 -11.87 -6.95
C VAL A 144 -11.48 -12.12 -5.63
N GLU A 145 -12.64 -12.77 -5.69
CA GLU A 145 -13.38 -13.18 -4.50
C GLU A 145 -12.69 -14.38 -3.83
N HIS A 146 -12.53 -14.33 -2.51
CA HIS A 146 -11.97 -15.45 -1.76
C HIS A 146 -12.97 -16.61 -1.71
N PRO A 147 -12.52 -17.88 -1.83
CA PRO A 147 -13.40 -19.05 -1.70
C PRO A 147 -14.13 -19.07 -0.34
N SER A 148 -13.47 -18.63 0.72
CA SER A 148 -14.13 -18.30 1.98
C SER A 148 -13.70 -16.94 2.52
N ARG A 149 -14.60 -16.29 3.27
CA ARG A 149 -14.36 -14.95 3.82
C ARG A 149 -13.14 -14.91 4.74
N MET A 150 -12.24 -13.95 4.54
CA MET A 150 -11.18 -13.60 5.48
C MET A 150 -11.70 -12.55 6.47
N MET A 151 -11.65 -12.87 7.76
CA MET A 151 -12.13 -11.96 8.82
C MET A 151 -10.97 -11.22 9.47
N SER A 152 -11.28 -10.10 10.13
CA SER A 152 -10.34 -9.47 11.07
C SER A 152 -10.45 -10.15 12.43
N LEU A 153 -9.51 -9.89 13.32
CA LEU A 153 -9.66 -10.16 14.75
C LEU A 153 -10.23 -8.93 15.47
N ASP A 154 -10.91 -9.16 16.58
CA ASP A 154 -11.18 -8.10 17.55
C ASP A 154 -9.98 -7.97 18.50
N ASP A 155 -9.73 -6.74 18.94
CA ASP A 155 -8.56 -6.38 19.75
C ASP A 155 -8.97 -6.17 21.21
N VAL A 156 -8.09 -6.57 22.13
CA VAL A 156 -8.09 -6.18 23.54
C VAL A 156 -6.73 -5.57 23.90
N PHE A 157 -6.74 -4.59 24.81
CA PHE A 157 -5.56 -3.79 25.15
C PHE A 157 -5.12 -3.96 26.61
N SER A 158 -5.81 -4.81 27.37
CA SER A 158 -5.46 -5.12 28.76
C SER A 158 -5.70 -6.59 29.10
N ILE A 159 -4.97 -7.09 30.10
CA ILE A 159 -5.17 -8.45 30.63
C ILE A 159 -6.59 -8.64 31.16
N SER A 160 -7.18 -7.61 31.77
CA SER A 160 -8.56 -7.67 32.28
C SER A 160 -9.60 -7.81 31.16
N GLU A 161 -9.43 -7.11 30.03
CA GLU A 161 -10.28 -7.29 28.85
C GLU A 161 -10.14 -8.69 28.25
N LEU A 162 -8.91 -9.20 28.15
CA LEU A 162 -8.63 -10.56 27.69
C LEU A 162 -9.27 -11.61 28.62
N GLN A 163 -9.19 -11.41 29.93
CA GLN A 163 -9.82 -12.27 30.93
C GLN A 163 -11.34 -12.28 30.79
N ASN A 164 -11.95 -11.12 30.59
CA ASN A 164 -13.39 -11.00 30.37
C ASN A 164 -13.84 -11.75 29.11
N TRP A 165 -13.06 -11.65 28.02
CA TRP A 165 -13.30 -12.44 26.81
C TRP A 165 -13.18 -13.95 27.09
N TYR A 166 -12.09 -14.39 27.74
CA TYR A 166 -11.84 -15.80 28.07
C TYR A 166 -12.97 -16.41 28.92
N VAL A 167 -13.40 -15.72 29.98
CA VAL A 167 -14.55 -16.12 30.81
C VAL A 167 -15.85 -16.15 29.99
N GLY A 168 -16.03 -15.19 29.08
CA GLY A 168 -17.15 -15.13 28.16
C GLY A 168 -17.24 -16.36 27.25
N VAL A 169 -16.12 -16.78 26.67
CA VAL A 169 -16.01 -17.99 25.85
C VAL A 169 -16.40 -19.22 26.66
N ARG A 170 -15.79 -19.42 27.83
CA ARG A 170 -16.05 -20.59 28.69
C ARG A 170 -17.51 -20.70 29.12
N ARG A 171 -18.12 -19.56 29.49
CA ARG A 171 -19.53 -19.50 29.84
C ARG A 171 -20.44 -19.89 28.66
N GLN A 172 -20.12 -19.46 27.45
CA GLN A 172 -20.88 -19.85 26.24
C GLN A 172 -20.77 -21.35 25.96
N LEU A 173 -19.65 -21.98 26.33
CA LEU A 173 -19.43 -23.41 26.21
C LEU A 173 -20.02 -24.23 27.37
N GLY A 174 -20.52 -23.58 28.43
CA GLY A 174 -21.04 -24.25 29.62
C GLY A 174 -19.95 -24.88 30.49
N MET A 175 -18.69 -24.45 30.33
CA MET A 175 -17.54 -25.00 31.05
C MET A 175 -17.46 -24.43 32.46
N THR A 176 -17.05 -25.26 33.42
CA THR A 176 -16.78 -24.84 34.82
C THR A 176 -15.46 -24.08 34.91
N GLU A 177 -15.14 -23.38 36.01
CA GLU A 177 -13.93 -22.55 36.11
C GLU A 177 -12.60 -23.33 35.93
N HIS A 178 -12.57 -24.62 36.28
CA HIS A 178 -11.35 -25.43 36.30
C HIS A 178 -11.17 -26.40 35.13
N GLU A 179 -12.12 -26.44 34.19
CA GLU A 179 -12.06 -27.35 33.04
C GLU A 179 -11.02 -26.86 32.00
N PRO A 180 -10.08 -27.67 31.52
CA PRO A 180 -9.11 -27.19 30.52
C PRO A 180 -9.81 -26.83 29.20
N LEU A 181 -9.51 -25.66 28.64
CA LEU A 181 -9.97 -25.26 27.31
C LEU A 181 -8.76 -25.20 26.39
N SER A 182 -8.68 -26.11 25.41
CA SER A 182 -7.56 -26.13 24.48
C SER A 182 -7.65 -24.92 23.54
N MET A 183 -6.56 -24.17 23.47
CA MET A 183 -6.43 -23.00 22.62
C MET A 183 -5.06 -22.99 21.95
N THR A 184 -4.92 -22.28 20.83
CA THR A 184 -3.62 -21.89 20.31
C THR A 184 -3.32 -20.47 20.75
N SER A 185 -2.08 -20.24 21.19
CA SER A 185 -1.53 -18.92 21.48
C SER A 185 -0.35 -18.68 20.53
N GLU A 186 -0.43 -17.59 19.78
CA GLU A 186 0.40 -17.34 18.61
C GLU A 186 0.91 -15.91 18.62
N VAL A 187 2.15 -15.69 18.18
CA VAL A 187 2.66 -14.32 18.00
C VAL A 187 1.87 -13.64 16.89
N LYS A 188 1.41 -12.42 17.13
CA LYS A 188 0.69 -11.62 16.13
C LYS A 188 1.71 -10.94 15.23
N ILE A 189 1.98 -11.55 14.09
CA ILE A 189 2.94 -11.06 13.09
C ILE A 189 2.47 -9.71 12.55
N ASP A 190 3.36 -8.71 12.56
CA ASP A 190 3.06 -7.39 11.99
C ASP A 190 3.43 -7.34 10.49
N GLY A 191 2.57 -7.92 9.66
CA GLY A 191 2.78 -8.06 8.22
C GLY A 191 1.54 -7.74 7.38
N LEU A 192 1.36 -8.53 6.32
CA LEU A 192 0.18 -8.50 5.46
C LEU A 192 -0.42 -9.89 5.31
N ALA A 193 -1.72 -9.97 5.60
CA ALA A 193 -2.50 -11.18 5.41
C ALA A 193 -2.54 -11.60 3.93
N LEU A 194 -2.24 -12.87 3.71
CA LEU A 194 -2.21 -13.55 2.42
C LEU A 194 -3.03 -14.84 2.50
N ASN A 195 -3.81 -15.11 1.44
CA ASN A 195 -4.53 -16.36 1.24
C ASN A 195 -3.93 -17.10 0.05
N LEU A 196 -3.38 -18.29 0.28
CA LEU A 196 -2.85 -19.16 -0.76
C LEU A 196 -3.89 -20.22 -1.08
N ILE A 197 -4.21 -20.36 -2.37
CA ILE A 197 -5.16 -21.34 -2.88
C ILE A 197 -4.37 -22.39 -3.63
N TYR A 198 -4.40 -23.62 -3.13
CA TYR A 198 -3.83 -24.78 -3.81
C TYR A 198 -4.95 -25.66 -4.35
N ARG A 199 -4.81 -26.11 -5.61
CA ARG A 199 -5.64 -27.17 -6.18
C ARG A 199 -4.82 -28.38 -6.53
N ASN A 200 -5.25 -29.55 -6.06
CA ASN A 200 -4.54 -30.82 -6.25
C ASN A 200 -3.04 -30.69 -5.91
N GLY A 201 -2.73 -29.94 -4.85
CA GLY A 201 -1.37 -29.70 -4.39
C GLY A 201 -0.59 -28.61 -5.14
N VAL A 202 -1.10 -28.00 -6.21
CA VAL A 202 -0.40 -26.96 -6.97
C VAL A 202 -0.88 -25.57 -6.56
N LEU A 203 0.04 -24.64 -6.32
CA LEU A 203 -0.30 -23.24 -6.02
C LEU A 203 -0.98 -22.61 -7.24
N GLU A 204 -2.28 -22.38 -7.11
CA GLU A 204 -3.13 -21.79 -8.15
C GLU A 204 -3.13 -20.26 -8.00
N GLN A 205 -3.42 -19.75 -6.79
CA GLN A 205 -3.55 -18.31 -6.56
C GLN A 205 -2.97 -17.87 -5.21
N GLY A 206 -2.44 -16.65 -5.19
CA GLY A 206 -2.07 -15.92 -3.98
C GLY A 206 -2.82 -14.59 -3.91
N LEU A 207 -3.72 -14.45 -2.93
CA LEU A 207 -4.62 -13.31 -2.81
C LEU A 207 -4.30 -12.46 -1.58
N THR A 208 -4.24 -11.14 -1.73
CA THR A 208 -4.28 -10.23 -0.57
C THR A 208 -5.64 -10.29 0.11
N ARG A 209 -5.75 -9.86 1.37
CA ARG A 209 -7.04 -9.85 2.09
C ARG A 209 -8.11 -8.94 1.48
N GLY A 210 -7.70 -7.79 0.92
CA GLY A 210 -8.60 -6.69 0.55
C GLY A 210 -9.63 -6.35 1.65
N ASP A 211 -10.93 -6.42 1.31
CA ASP A 211 -12.05 -6.17 2.24
C ASP A 211 -12.49 -7.42 3.04
N GLY A 212 -11.81 -8.54 2.81
CA GLY A 212 -12.08 -9.84 3.42
C GLY A 212 -13.03 -10.72 2.61
N VAL A 213 -13.70 -10.18 1.59
CA VAL A 213 -14.47 -10.96 0.59
C VAL A 213 -13.74 -10.93 -0.74
N ILE A 214 -13.28 -9.76 -1.16
CA ILE A 214 -12.53 -9.54 -2.38
C ILE A 214 -11.09 -9.15 -2.02
N GLY A 215 -10.15 -9.92 -2.56
CA GLY A 215 -8.72 -9.68 -2.50
C GLY A 215 -8.15 -9.25 -3.85
N GLU A 216 -6.90 -8.82 -3.85
CA GLU A 216 -6.13 -8.62 -5.10
C GLU A 216 -5.32 -9.89 -5.40
N ASP A 217 -5.38 -10.37 -6.65
CA ASP A 217 -4.52 -11.44 -7.15
C ASP A 217 -3.08 -10.91 -7.32
N ILE A 218 -2.19 -11.46 -6.50
CA ILE A 218 -0.77 -11.15 -6.50
C ILE A 218 0.07 -12.42 -6.70
N THR A 219 -0.48 -13.42 -7.40
CA THR A 219 0.12 -14.73 -7.59
C THR A 219 1.55 -14.63 -8.12
N ALA A 220 1.80 -13.80 -9.13
CA ALA A 220 3.13 -13.59 -9.69
C ALA A 220 4.16 -13.10 -8.64
N ASN A 221 3.75 -12.23 -7.70
CA ASN A 221 4.60 -11.76 -6.62
C ASN A 221 4.81 -12.87 -5.57
N VAL A 222 3.75 -13.58 -5.21
CA VAL A 222 3.77 -14.68 -4.24
C VAL A 222 4.69 -15.81 -4.69
N ARG A 223 4.71 -16.15 -5.99
CA ARG A 223 5.62 -17.17 -6.55
C ARG A 223 7.11 -16.82 -6.39
N THR A 224 7.46 -15.56 -6.11
CA THR A 224 8.85 -15.14 -5.86
C THR A 224 9.28 -15.32 -4.38
N ILE A 225 8.35 -15.64 -3.48
CA ILE A 225 8.63 -15.84 -2.06
C ILE A 225 9.15 -17.27 -1.87
N ALA A 226 10.45 -17.40 -1.65
CA ALA A 226 11.13 -18.70 -1.57
C ALA A 226 10.58 -19.65 -0.50
N SER A 227 10.00 -19.11 0.58
CA SER A 227 9.41 -19.92 1.64
C SER A 227 8.05 -20.53 1.28
N ILE A 228 7.42 -20.12 0.16
CA ILE A 228 6.12 -20.63 -0.26
C ILE A 228 6.32 -21.72 -1.32
N PRO A 229 5.97 -22.98 -1.02
CA PRO A 229 6.13 -24.08 -1.96
C PRO A 229 5.17 -23.92 -3.14
N GLN A 230 5.66 -24.13 -4.37
CA GLN A 230 4.81 -24.13 -5.57
C GLN A 230 3.93 -25.37 -5.65
N ASN A 231 4.40 -26.49 -5.10
CA ASN A 231 3.67 -27.74 -4.95
C ASN A 231 3.73 -28.18 -3.49
N LEU A 232 2.61 -28.56 -2.90
CA LEU A 232 2.56 -29.16 -1.58
C LEU A 232 3.32 -30.49 -1.59
N ALA A 233 4.15 -30.71 -0.58
CA ALA A 233 4.81 -32.00 -0.36
C ALA A 233 3.84 -33.00 0.30
N GLY A 234 4.12 -34.30 0.22
CA GLY A 234 3.29 -35.35 0.82
C GLY A 234 2.78 -36.37 -0.20
N ASP A 235 2.18 -37.45 0.29
CA ASP A 235 1.61 -38.50 -0.54
C ASP A 235 0.29 -38.01 -1.20
N ALA A 236 -0.07 -38.59 -2.36
CA ALA A 236 -1.20 -38.12 -3.16
C ALA A 236 -2.56 -38.19 -2.44
N ASP A 237 -2.70 -39.09 -1.48
CA ASP A 237 -3.87 -39.26 -0.61
C ASP A 237 -3.93 -38.25 0.55
N GLU A 238 -2.83 -37.56 0.83
CA GLU A 238 -2.69 -36.48 1.82
C GLU A 238 -2.75 -35.07 1.23
N ILE A 239 -3.00 -34.97 -0.08
CA ILE A 239 -3.14 -33.71 -0.80
C ILE A 239 -4.64 -33.42 -1.06
N PRO A 240 -5.18 -32.30 -0.56
CA PRO A 240 -6.55 -31.88 -0.85
C PRO A 240 -6.76 -31.53 -2.33
N GLU A 241 -7.98 -31.74 -2.84
CA GLU A 241 -8.40 -31.23 -4.14
C GLU A 241 -8.40 -29.70 -4.16
N LEU A 242 -8.80 -29.08 -3.04
CA LEU A 242 -8.74 -27.64 -2.82
C LEU A 242 -8.36 -27.36 -1.36
N VAL A 243 -7.39 -26.48 -1.14
CA VAL A 243 -7.08 -25.96 0.20
C VAL A 243 -6.72 -24.48 0.18
N GLU A 244 -7.34 -23.73 1.09
CA GLU A 244 -7.00 -22.35 1.41
C GLU A 244 -6.06 -22.29 2.63
N ILE A 245 -4.84 -21.81 2.43
CA ILE A 245 -3.83 -21.61 3.47
C ILE A 245 -3.66 -20.12 3.72
N ARG A 246 -4.05 -19.68 4.92
CA ARG A 246 -3.99 -18.28 5.32
C ARG A 246 -2.79 -18.06 6.22
N GLY A 247 -2.09 -16.97 5.96
CA GLY A 247 -0.91 -16.60 6.72
C GLY A 247 -0.58 -15.13 6.59
N GLU A 248 0.56 -14.76 7.15
CA GLU A 248 1.08 -13.41 7.08
C GLU A 248 2.39 -13.40 6.28
N VAL A 249 2.47 -12.50 5.30
CA VAL A 249 3.74 -12.14 4.66
C VAL A 249 4.41 -11.06 5.49
N PHE A 250 5.68 -11.26 5.81
CA PHE A 250 6.47 -10.34 6.61
C PHE A 250 7.91 -10.25 6.09
N MET A 251 8.65 -9.30 6.65
CA MET A 251 10.07 -9.13 6.40
C MET A 251 10.82 -9.34 7.72
N ARG A 252 11.88 -10.16 7.69
CA ARG A 252 12.71 -10.39 8.87
C ARG A 252 13.47 -9.12 9.24
N PHE A 253 13.83 -8.95 10.51
CA PHE A 253 14.59 -7.77 10.95
C PHE A 253 15.91 -7.60 10.17
N ASP A 254 16.70 -8.67 10.03
CA ASP A 254 17.98 -8.63 9.30
C ASP A 254 17.80 -8.24 7.82
N ASP A 255 16.77 -8.78 7.15
CA ASP A 255 16.47 -8.47 5.74
C ASP A 255 15.97 -7.02 5.58
N PHE A 256 15.18 -6.52 6.54
CA PHE A 256 14.74 -5.13 6.59
C PHE A 256 15.91 -4.15 6.76
N GLU A 257 16.84 -4.47 7.67
CA GLU A 257 18.04 -3.66 7.88
C GLU A 257 18.93 -3.62 6.64
N GLU A 258 19.14 -4.76 5.97
CA GLU A 258 19.92 -4.81 4.73
C GLU A 258 19.22 -4.04 3.60
N LEU A 259 17.90 -4.17 3.45
CA LEU A 259 17.13 -3.42 2.46
C LEU A 259 17.25 -1.91 2.67
N ASN A 260 17.19 -1.45 3.93
CA ASN A 260 17.38 -0.04 4.24
C ASN A 260 18.81 0.43 4.03
N ARG A 261 19.81 -0.40 4.35
CA ARG A 261 21.22 -0.12 4.07
C ARG A 261 21.47 0.04 2.57
N GLU A 262 20.83 -0.79 1.75
CA GLU A 262 20.92 -0.67 0.29
C GLU A 262 20.19 0.57 -0.23
N ASN A 263 19.00 0.89 0.28
CA ASN A 263 18.31 2.14 -0.05
C ASN A 263 19.16 3.37 0.34
N GLU A 264 19.83 3.35 1.49
CA GLU A 264 20.72 4.42 1.94
C GLU A 264 21.91 4.61 0.98
N ARG A 265 22.58 3.50 0.59
CA ARG A 265 23.67 3.52 -0.40
C ARG A 265 23.23 4.11 -1.75
N GLN A 266 22.00 3.83 -2.15
CA GLN A 266 21.40 4.32 -3.39
C GLN A 266 20.73 5.70 -3.26
N GLY A 267 20.76 6.32 -2.08
CA GLY A 267 20.13 7.62 -1.83
C GLY A 267 18.60 7.62 -1.93
N ARG A 268 17.96 6.46 -1.77
CA ARG A 268 16.50 6.30 -1.78
C ARG A 268 15.91 6.49 -0.39
N ALA A 269 14.60 6.75 -0.34
CA ALA A 269 13.87 6.83 0.91
C ALA A 269 13.92 5.48 1.66
N LEU A 270 14.20 5.53 2.96
CA LEU A 270 14.22 4.35 3.82
C LEU A 270 12.79 3.94 4.18
N PHE A 271 12.56 2.65 4.36
CA PHE A 271 11.32 2.14 4.91
C PHE A 271 11.28 2.38 6.41
N ALA A 272 10.13 2.84 6.91
CA ALA A 272 9.97 3.26 8.30
C ALA A 272 9.86 2.09 9.30
N ASN A 273 9.36 0.94 8.87
CA ASN A 273 9.24 -0.27 9.68
C ASN A 273 9.13 -1.53 8.76
N PRO A 274 9.34 -2.74 9.31
CA PRO A 274 9.26 -3.99 8.55
C PRO A 274 7.90 -4.21 7.88
N ARG A 275 6.79 -3.85 8.52
CA ARG A 275 5.44 -3.97 7.95
C ARG A 275 5.27 -3.19 6.65
N ASN A 276 5.66 -1.92 6.66
CA ASN A 276 5.58 -1.04 5.49
C ASN A 276 6.55 -1.50 4.39
N ALA A 277 7.73 -2.00 4.79
CA ALA A 277 8.68 -2.60 3.86
C ALA A 277 8.09 -3.84 3.19
N ALA A 278 7.46 -4.74 3.95
CA ALA A 278 6.78 -5.91 3.42
C ALA A 278 5.61 -5.53 2.50
N ALA A 279 4.78 -4.57 2.90
CA ALA A 279 3.63 -4.11 2.13
C ALA A 279 4.04 -3.53 0.78
N GLY A 280 5.01 -2.62 0.81
CA GLY A 280 5.57 -2.02 -0.39
C GLY A 280 6.26 -3.06 -1.26
N SER A 281 6.95 -4.03 -0.66
CA SER A 281 7.70 -5.05 -1.38
C SER A 281 6.83 -6.11 -2.04
N LEU A 282 5.66 -6.45 -1.46
CA LEU A 282 4.79 -7.49 -1.98
C LEU A 282 3.92 -7.03 -3.15
N ARG A 283 3.47 -5.76 -3.13
CA ARG A 283 2.56 -5.19 -4.14
C ARG A 283 3.33 -4.44 -5.22
N GLN A 284 4.28 -5.13 -5.86
CA GLN A 284 5.04 -4.59 -6.99
C GLN A 284 4.39 -5.01 -8.31
N LYS A 285 4.30 -4.07 -9.25
CA LYS A 285 3.85 -4.37 -10.62
C LYS A 285 4.82 -5.32 -11.33
N ASP A 286 6.11 -5.18 -11.01
CA ASP A 286 7.15 -6.07 -11.50
C ASP A 286 7.55 -7.06 -10.38
N PRO A 287 7.21 -8.35 -10.50
CA PRO A 287 7.52 -9.36 -9.50
C PRO A 287 9.02 -9.57 -9.31
N ARG A 288 9.87 -9.19 -10.27
CA ARG A 288 11.34 -9.21 -10.10
C ARG A 288 11.76 -8.29 -8.96
N ILE A 289 11.05 -7.20 -8.75
CA ILE A 289 11.32 -6.32 -7.61
C ILE A 289 11.02 -7.08 -6.32
N THR A 290 9.86 -7.72 -6.21
CA THR A 290 9.46 -8.54 -5.04
C THR A 290 10.49 -9.62 -4.73
N ALA A 291 11.00 -10.32 -5.76
CA ALA A 291 12.03 -11.36 -5.61
C ALA A 291 13.30 -10.86 -4.90
N THR A 292 13.70 -9.61 -5.15
CA THR A 292 14.88 -9.00 -4.49
C THR A 292 14.66 -8.65 -3.02
N ARG A 293 13.41 -8.63 -2.53
CA ARG A 293 13.04 -8.12 -1.20
C ARG A 293 13.03 -9.17 -0.09
N LYS A 294 13.33 -10.44 -0.40
CA LYS A 294 13.47 -11.54 0.56
C LYS A 294 12.30 -11.61 1.56
N LEU A 295 11.07 -11.55 1.06
CA LEU A 295 9.89 -11.72 1.89
C LEU A 295 9.82 -13.14 2.45
N SER A 296 9.20 -13.28 3.62
CA SER A 296 8.92 -14.55 4.28
C SER A 296 7.43 -14.68 4.54
N PHE A 297 6.95 -15.92 4.69
CA PHE A 297 5.55 -16.23 4.98
C PHE A 297 5.45 -17.21 6.13
N TYR A 298 4.45 -17.04 7.00
CA TYR A 298 4.03 -18.06 7.96
C TYR A 298 2.53 -18.29 7.90
N ALA A 299 2.12 -19.56 7.81
CA ALA A 299 0.72 -19.95 7.90
C ALA A 299 0.23 -19.91 9.35
N HIS A 300 -0.98 -19.40 9.54
CA HIS A 300 -1.64 -19.28 10.85
C HIS A 300 -3.14 -19.60 10.80
N GLY A 301 -3.69 -19.98 9.65
CA GLY A 301 -5.13 -20.17 9.49
C GLY A 301 -5.47 -21.04 8.30
N LEU A 302 -6.56 -21.79 8.43
CA LEU A 302 -7.06 -22.69 7.41
C LEU A 302 -8.43 -22.19 6.93
N GLY A 303 -8.61 -22.05 5.63
CA GLY A 303 -9.90 -21.75 5.00
C GLY A 303 -10.66 -23.03 4.64
N ILE A 304 -11.20 -23.09 3.43
CA ILE A 304 -11.82 -24.29 2.87
C ILE A 304 -10.76 -25.38 2.67
N VAL A 305 -11.13 -26.62 3.00
CA VAL A 305 -10.40 -27.83 2.63
C VAL A 305 -11.39 -28.81 2.03
N GLN A 306 -11.11 -29.30 0.83
CA GLN A 306 -11.87 -30.33 0.14
C GLN A 306 -10.94 -31.49 -0.17
N TRP A 307 -11.24 -32.65 0.39
CA TRP A 307 -10.47 -33.87 0.19
C TRP A 307 -11.05 -34.68 -0.98
N PRO A 308 -10.21 -35.44 -1.70
CA PRO A 308 -10.70 -36.37 -2.72
C PRO A 308 -11.70 -37.38 -2.15
N GLU A 309 -12.68 -37.76 -2.97
CA GLU A 309 -13.68 -38.76 -2.60
C GLU A 309 -13.00 -40.11 -2.25
N GLY A 310 -13.29 -40.63 -1.05
CA GLY A 310 -12.68 -41.87 -0.55
C GLY A 310 -11.35 -41.71 0.19
N SER A 311 -10.84 -40.49 0.38
CA SER A 311 -9.66 -40.25 1.23
C SER A 311 -9.94 -40.64 2.69
N GLU A 312 -8.97 -41.28 3.36
CA GLU A 312 -9.06 -41.57 4.81
C GLU A 312 -9.15 -40.29 5.64
N ARG A 313 -8.70 -39.15 5.10
CA ARG A 313 -8.79 -37.82 5.72
C ARG A 313 -10.08 -37.06 5.35
N ALA A 314 -11.02 -37.69 4.66
CA ALA A 314 -12.33 -37.09 4.35
C ALA A 314 -13.14 -36.69 5.61
N SER A 315 -12.78 -37.20 6.81
CA SER A 315 -13.33 -36.74 8.09
C SER A 315 -12.92 -35.31 8.47
N GLY A 316 -12.00 -34.69 7.73
CA GLY A 316 -11.60 -33.30 7.88
C GLY A 316 -10.54 -33.05 8.95
N VAL A 317 -10.21 -31.77 9.14
CA VAL A 317 -9.29 -31.28 10.17
C VAL A 317 -10.12 -30.91 11.40
N GLU A 318 -9.93 -31.59 12.53
CA GLU A 318 -10.75 -31.40 13.74
C GLU A 318 -10.29 -30.22 14.62
N ARG A 319 -8.99 -29.98 14.68
CA ARG A 319 -8.38 -28.92 15.48
C ARG A 319 -7.53 -27.98 14.64
N GLN A 320 -7.42 -26.73 15.06
CA GLN A 320 -6.51 -25.75 14.48
C GLN A 320 -5.06 -26.26 14.53
N SER A 321 -4.69 -26.95 15.61
CA SER A 321 -3.36 -27.58 15.77
C SER A 321 -3.07 -28.66 14.73
N ASP A 322 -4.05 -29.43 14.30
CA ASP A 322 -3.87 -30.45 13.27
C ASP A 322 -3.49 -29.84 11.91
N ALA A 323 -3.95 -28.60 11.64
CA ALA A 323 -3.56 -27.86 10.45
C ALA A 323 -2.06 -27.53 10.42
N TYR A 324 -1.44 -27.27 11.58
CA TYR A 324 0.00 -26.99 11.65
C TYR A 324 0.85 -28.22 11.32
N GLU A 325 0.39 -29.43 11.68
CA GLU A 325 1.08 -30.68 11.28
C GLU A 325 0.93 -30.95 9.78
N LEU A 326 -0.23 -30.63 9.20
CA LEU A 326 -0.43 -30.65 7.75
C LEU A 326 0.50 -29.66 7.05
N TYR A 327 0.61 -28.42 7.54
CA TYR A 327 1.50 -27.43 6.94
C TYR A 327 2.95 -27.88 6.94
N LYS A 328 3.46 -28.47 8.03
CA LYS A 328 4.81 -29.06 8.04
C LYS A 328 4.97 -30.14 6.98
N THR A 329 3.99 -31.04 6.86
CA THR A 329 4.01 -32.14 5.89
C THR A 329 4.02 -31.60 4.46
N TRP A 330 3.19 -30.58 4.20
CA TRP A 330 3.09 -29.91 2.90
C TRP A 330 4.27 -28.99 2.57
N GLY A 331 5.22 -28.79 3.48
CA GLY A 331 6.35 -27.86 3.30
C GLY A 331 5.96 -26.39 3.45
N ILE A 332 4.79 -26.10 4.02
CA ILE A 332 4.31 -24.75 4.30
C ILE A 332 4.92 -24.27 5.61
N PRO A 333 5.60 -23.10 5.62
CA PRO A 333 6.29 -22.60 6.79
C PRO A 333 5.30 -22.16 7.87
N ILE A 334 5.60 -22.50 9.13
CA ILE A 334 4.83 -22.13 10.32
C ILE A 334 5.75 -21.48 11.35
N SER A 335 5.19 -20.65 12.22
CA SER A 335 5.96 -20.06 13.31
C SER A 335 6.36 -21.12 14.34
N SER A 336 7.62 -21.11 14.75
CA SER A 336 8.12 -21.95 15.87
C SER A 336 7.61 -21.48 17.24
N HIS A 337 6.93 -20.33 17.30
CA HIS A 337 6.48 -19.68 18.53
C HIS A 337 5.05 -20.03 18.93
N THR A 338 4.32 -20.76 18.08
CA THR A 338 2.94 -21.23 18.35
C THR A 338 2.93 -22.20 19.53
N ARG A 339 2.09 -21.92 20.54
CA ARG A 339 1.89 -22.79 21.71
C ARG A 339 0.46 -23.30 21.76
N ILE A 340 0.28 -24.57 22.10
CA ILE A 340 -1.02 -25.10 22.54
C ILE A 340 -1.11 -24.83 24.04
N VAL A 341 -2.15 -24.12 24.46
CA VAL A 341 -2.38 -23.72 25.85
C VAL A 341 -3.72 -24.24 26.35
N GLN A 342 -3.84 -24.47 27.66
CA GLN A 342 -5.05 -25.01 28.28
C GLN A 342 -5.68 -24.08 29.33
N SER A 343 -4.95 -23.06 29.76
CA SER A 343 -5.33 -22.16 30.85
C SER A 343 -5.07 -20.69 30.51
N PHE A 344 -5.75 -19.79 31.23
CA PHE A 344 -5.53 -18.35 31.11
C PHE A 344 -4.10 -17.95 31.50
N ASN A 345 -3.51 -18.64 32.49
CA ASN A 345 -2.15 -18.35 32.96
C ASN A 345 -1.11 -18.64 31.87
N GLU A 346 -1.25 -19.75 31.13
CA GLU A 346 -0.34 -20.05 30.01
C GLU A 346 -0.42 -19.02 28.89
N ILE A 347 -1.60 -18.41 28.67
CA ILE A 347 -1.78 -17.30 27.72
C ILE A 347 -1.04 -16.07 28.24
N THR A 348 -1.22 -15.70 29.51
CA THR A 348 -0.54 -14.54 30.10
C THR A 348 0.96 -14.73 30.17
N ASP A 349 1.45 -15.94 30.43
CA ASP A 349 2.89 -16.25 30.44
C ASP A 349 3.52 -15.99 29.06
N MET A 350 2.80 -16.28 27.97
CA MET A 350 3.26 -15.96 26.61
C MET A 350 3.23 -14.45 26.33
N ILE A 351 2.19 -13.76 26.81
CA ILE A 351 2.07 -12.29 26.70
C ILE A 351 3.19 -11.59 27.47
N ASP A 352 3.49 -12.01 28.68
CA ASP A 352 4.53 -11.39 29.51
C ASP A 352 5.92 -11.66 28.89
N TYR A 353 6.19 -12.91 28.47
CA TYR A 353 7.45 -13.28 27.83
C TYR A 353 7.71 -12.46 26.56
N TYR A 354 6.80 -12.47 25.58
CA TYR A 354 7.00 -11.71 24.35
C TYR A 354 6.82 -10.21 24.56
N GLY A 355 6.18 -9.77 25.64
CA GLY A 355 6.13 -8.37 26.05
C GLY A 355 7.53 -7.82 26.31
N GLU A 356 8.40 -8.62 26.93
CA GLU A 356 9.80 -8.29 27.20
C GLU A 356 10.74 -8.60 26.02
N HIS A 357 10.45 -9.66 25.24
CA HIS A 357 11.33 -10.22 24.21
C HIS A 357 10.84 -9.93 22.77
N ARG A 358 10.19 -8.78 22.54
CA ARG A 358 9.56 -8.45 21.23
C ARG A 358 10.52 -8.45 20.05
N TYR A 359 11.79 -8.15 20.30
CA TYR A 359 12.82 -7.99 19.28
C TYR A 359 13.77 -9.20 19.18
N ASP A 360 13.54 -10.24 20.00
CA ASP A 360 14.41 -11.42 20.06
C ASP A 360 13.95 -12.52 19.08
N ILE A 361 12.89 -12.25 18.33
CA ILE A 361 12.39 -13.13 17.26
C ILE A 361 12.68 -12.55 15.89
N GLU A 362 12.46 -13.34 14.86
CA GLU A 362 12.85 -13.03 13.49
C GLU A 362 12.07 -11.88 12.83
N HIS A 363 10.91 -11.49 13.37
CA HIS A 363 10.01 -10.53 12.75
C HIS A 363 9.33 -9.59 13.75
N ALA A 364 8.83 -8.45 13.26
CA ALA A 364 8.00 -7.56 14.06
C ALA A 364 6.72 -8.25 14.52
N LEU A 365 6.30 -7.98 15.75
CA LEU A 365 5.05 -8.46 16.33
C LEU A 365 4.35 -7.32 17.06
N ASP A 366 3.02 -7.25 16.97
CA ASP A 366 2.20 -6.21 17.60
C ASP A 366 1.30 -6.74 18.73
N GLY A 367 1.38 -8.04 19.02
CA GLY A 367 0.53 -8.68 20.02
C GLY A 367 0.65 -10.19 20.08
N ILE A 368 -0.29 -10.81 20.79
CA ILE A 368 -0.52 -12.26 20.84
C ILE A 368 -1.95 -12.54 20.39
N VAL A 369 -2.13 -13.53 19.50
CA VAL A 369 -3.44 -14.03 19.09
C VAL A 369 -3.77 -15.29 19.88
N VAL A 370 -5.00 -15.36 20.40
CA VAL A 370 -5.52 -16.53 21.11
C VAL A 370 -6.72 -17.06 20.34
N LYS A 371 -6.75 -18.37 20.04
CA LYS A 371 -7.82 -19.03 19.29
C LYS A 371 -8.27 -20.30 20.00
N VAL A 372 -9.57 -20.55 20.09
CA VAL A 372 -10.07 -21.88 20.50
C VAL A 372 -9.54 -22.94 19.52
N ASN A 373 -9.00 -24.06 20.02
CA ASN A 373 -8.32 -25.04 19.19
C ASN A 373 -9.30 -25.93 18.40
N GLU A 374 -10.41 -26.35 19.00
CA GLU A 374 -11.39 -27.25 18.36
C GLU A 374 -12.25 -26.51 17.31
N ARG A 375 -12.24 -26.96 16.05
CA ARG A 375 -12.97 -26.30 14.95
C ARG A 375 -14.48 -26.43 15.06
N SER A 376 -14.98 -27.55 15.57
CA SER A 376 -16.42 -27.71 15.86
C SER A 376 -16.93 -26.68 16.87
N ILE A 377 -16.07 -26.24 17.80
CA ILE A 377 -16.40 -25.14 18.72
C ILE A 377 -16.36 -23.80 18.00
N GLN A 378 -15.34 -23.56 17.15
CA GLN A 378 -15.23 -22.34 16.35
C GLN A 378 -16.49 -22.13 15.49
N GLU A 379 -16.96 -23.17 14.80
CA GLU A 379 -18.17 -23.16 13.96
C GLU A 379 -19.42 -22.84 14.78
N ARG A 380 -19.60 -23.51 15.93
CA ARG A 380 -20.73 -23.26 16.84
C ARG A 380 -20.75 -21.84 17.40
N MET A 381 -19.59 -21.30 17.71
CA MET A 381 -19.47 -19.92 18.22
C MET A 381 -19.71 -18.90 17.12
N GLY A 382 -19.32 -19.23 15.88
CA GLY A 382 -19.48 -18.37 14.72
C GLY A 382 -18.72 -17.05 14.86
N SER A 383 -19.25 -16.01 14.22
CA SER A 383 -18.61 -14.71 14.11
C SER A 383 -19.60 -13.56 14.36
N THR A 384 -19.07 -12.37 14.55
CA THR A 384 -19.79 -11.11 14.36
C THR A 384 -19.80 -10.74 12.88
N SER A 385 -20.24 -9.52 12.54
CA SER A 385 -20.16 -9.01 11.16
C SER A 385 -18.71 -8.82 10.68
N ARG A 386 -17.73 -8.71 11.60
CA ARG A 386 -16.34 -8.37 11.30
C ARG A 386 -15.31 -9.40 11.78
N ALA A 387 -15.55 -10.08 12.90
CA ALA A 387 -14.54 -10.88 13.58
C ALA A 387 -15.10 -12.20 14.17
N PRO A 388 -14.30 -13.28 14.26
CA PRO A 388 -14.69 -14.52 14.90
C PRO A 388 -14.88 -14.32 16.42
N ARG A 389 -15.86 -15.01 17.03
CA ARG A 389 -16.07 -14.94 18.49
C ARG A 389 -15.09 -15.83 19.27
N TRP A 390 -14.49 -16.79 18.58
CA TRP A 390 -13.60 -17.83 19.11
C TRP A 390 -12.11 -17.44 19.05
N ALA A 391 -11.77 -16.26 18.54
CA ALA A 391 -10.41 -15.74 18.55
C ALA A 391 -10.36 -14.25 18.92
N ILE A 392 -9.27 -13.84 19.55
CA ILE A 392 -9.01 -12.46 19.98
C ILE A 392 -7.53 -12.12 19.82
N ALA A 393 -7.22 -10.86 19.54
CA ALA A 393 -5.86 -10.33 19.55
C ALA A 393 -5.63 -9.49 20.80
N TYR A 394 -4.71 -9.90 21.66
CA TYR A 394 -4.15 -9.03 22.68
C TYR A 394 -3.08 -8.16 22.01
N LYS A 395 -3.29 -6.84 21.98
CA LYS A 395 -2.32 -5.89 21.46
C LYS A 395 -1.50 -5.30 22.59
N TYR A 396 -0.19 -5.30 22.39
CA TYR A 396 0.69 -4.63 23.31
C TYR A 396 0.45 -3.11 23.30
N PRO A 397 0.61 -2.43 24.44
CA PRO A 397 0.61 -0.97 24.46
C PRO A 397 1.72 -0.43 23.54
N PRO A 398 1.48 0.69 22.84
CA PRO A 398 2.50 1.34 22.03
C PRO A 398 3.72 1.66 22.88
N GLU A 399 4.92 1.54 22.30
CA GLU A 399 6.13 1.94 22.99
C GLU A 399 6.10 3.44 23.29
N GLU A 400 6.17 3.75 24.58
CA GLU A 400 6.36 5.11 25.08
C GLU A 400 7.84 5.34 25.31
N VAL A 401 8.39 6.34 24.63
CA VAL A 401 9.76 6.78 24.87
C VAL A 401 9.77 8.21 25.37
N ASN A 402 10.82 8.55 26.11
CA ASN A 402 11.01 9.90 26.60
C ASN A 402 12.00 10.65 25.73
N THR A 403 11.67 11.88 25.34
CA THR A 403 12.61 12.77 24.64
C THR A 403 12.43 14.21 25.07
N GLU A 404 13.38 15.06 24.71
CA GLU A 404 13.35 16.48 25.01
C GLU A 404 12.49 17.25 24.00
N LEU A 405 11.56 18.06 24.51
CA LEU A 405 10.78 19.03 23.75
C LEU A 405 11.62 20.30 23.55
N VAL A 406 12.31 20.38 22.43
CA VAL A 406 13.24 21.48 22.11
C VAL A 406 12.50 22.79 21.88
N ASP A 407 11.40 22.75 21.15
CA ASP A 407 10.59 23.94 20.84
C ASP A 407 9.16 23.55 20.42
N ILE A 408 8.25 24.53 20.37
CA ILE A 408 6.94 24.38 19.73
C ILE A 408 6.81 25.47 18.67
N THR A 409 6.85 25.06 17.40
CA THR A 409 6.64 25.96 16.26
C THR A 409 5.20 25.89 15.78
N VAL A 410 4.80 26.80 14.88
CA VAL A 410 3.46 26.80 14.29
C VAL A 410 3.52 26.60 12.78
N GLN A 411 2.64 25.77 12.24
CA GLN A 411 2.49 25.55 10.80
C GLN A 411 1.13 26.07 10.34
N VAL A 412 1.10 26.84 9.25
CA VAL A 412 -0.13 27.36 8.64
C VAL A 412 -0.52 26.42 7.49
N GLY A 413 -1.62 25.69 7.65
CA GLY A 413 -2.10 24.76 6.63
C GLY A 413 -2.91 25.44 5.51
N ARG A 414 -3.27 24.66 4.48
CA ARG A 414 -4.03 25.05 3.28
C ARG A 414 -5.25 25.94 3.51
N THR A 415 -5.99 25.67 4.58
CA THR A 415 -7.26 26.35 4.93
C THR A 415 -7.07 27.47 5.96
N GLY A 416 -5.82 27.83 6.24
CA GLY A 416 -5.43 28.83 7.22
C GLY A 416 -5.26 28.30 8.64
N ARG A 417 -5.56 27.03 8.93
CA ARG A 417 -5.39 26.46 10.28
C ARG A 417 -3.95 26.58 10.73
N VAL A 418 -3.74 27.23 11.88
CA VAL A 418 -2.43 27.40 12.51
C VAL A 418 -2.26 26.32 13.56
N THR A 419 -1.41 25.34 13.27
CA THR A 419 -1.25 24.11 14.06
C THR A 419 0.07 24.18 14.83
N PRO A 420 0.06 24.08 16.17
CA PRO A 420 1.29 23.93 16.95
C PRO A 420 1.94 22.55 16.69
N VAL A 421 3.25 22.55 16.48
CA VAL A 421 4.05 21.36 16.17
C VAL A 421 5.28 21.35 17.09
N ALA A 422 5.35 20.33 17.94
CA ALA A 422 6.50 20.09 18.77
C ALA A 422 7.73 19.73 17.93
N GLN A 423 8.85 20.38 18.24
CA GLN A 423 10.19 20.01 17.79
C GLN A 423 10.84 19.21 18.90
N LEU A 424 11.18 17.97 18.60
CA LEU A 424 11.72 17.01 19.55
C LEU A 424 13.18 16.75 19.25
N LYS A 425 13.97 16.50 20.30
CA LYS A 425 15.27 15.85 20.12
C LYS A 425 15.02 14.49 19.45
N PRO A 426 15.68 14.18 18.33
CA PRO A 426 15.39 12.95 17.59
C PRO A 426 15.48 11.71 18.49
N VAL A 427 14.41 10.91 18.50
CA VAL A 427 14.29 9.69 19.32
C VAL A 427 13.73 8.55 18.48
N HIS A 428 14.19 7.32 18.69
CA HIS A 428 13.63 6.15 18.02
C HIS A 428 12.39 5.64 18.77
N VAL A 429 11.28 5.46 18.06
CA VAL A 429 10.01 4.95 18.58
C VAL A 429 9.44 3.96 17.59
N ALA A 430 9.20 2.71 17.99
CA ALA A 430 8.59 1.68 17.13
C ALA A 430 9.21 1.66 15.71
N GLY A 431 10.53 1.47 15.64
CA GLY A 431 11.28 1.31 14.37
C GLY A 431 11.60 2.57 13.56
N SER A 432 11.09 3.77 13.92
CA SER A 432 11.44 5.01 13.19
C SER A 432 11.86 6.16 14.10
N THR A 433 12.69 7.06 13.59
CA THR A 433 13.08 8.28 14.31
C THR A 433 11.95 9.31 14.25
N VAL A 434 11.56 9.81 15.42
CA VAL A 434 10.61 10.90 15.59
C VAL A 434 11.38 12.14 16.03
N SER A 435 11.24 13.23 15.28
CA SER A 435 11.79 14.56 15.61
C SER A 435 10.71 15.64 15.67
N ARG A 436 9.48 15.33 15.26
CA ARG A 436 8.34 16.25 15.24
C ARG A 436 7.07 15.52 15.60
N ALA A 437 6.18 16.18 16.33
CA ALA A 437 4.84 15.67 16.64
C ALA A 437 3.82 16.82 16.64
N THR A 438 2.61 16.55 16.15
CA THR A 438 1.53 17.54 16.18
C THR A 438 1.02 17.70 17.61
N LEU A 439 0.72 18.93 18.01
CA LEU A 439 -0.02 19.25 19.23
C LEU A 439 -1.46 19.68 18.93
N HIS A 440 -1.93 19.48 17.69
CA HIS A 440 -3.29 19.75 17.21
C HIS A 440 -3.73 21.22 17.25
N ASN A 441 -3.91 21.81 18.43
CA ASN A 441 -4.41 23.17 18.64
C ASN A 441 -3.90 23.72 19.99
N PRO A 442 -3.94 25.05 20.23
CA PRO A 442 -3.41 25.64 21.47
C PRO A 442 -4.08 25.10 22.75
N SER A 443 -5.38 24.79 22.72
CA SER A 443 -6.08 24.22 23.88
C SER A 443 -5.55 22.83 24.25
N GLU A 444 -5.10 22.05 23.26
CA GLU A 444 -4.49 20.73 23.49
C GLU A 444 -3.10 20.86 24.11
N VAL A 445 -2.31 21.87 23.72
CA VAL A 445 -1.02 22.17 24.36
C VAL A 445 -1.22 22.46 25.84
N GLU A 446 -2.22 23.31 26.16
CA GLU A 446 -2.60 23.66 27.54
C GLU A 446 -3.10 22.44 28.31
N PHE A 447 -3.99 21.63 27.71
CA PHE A 447 -4.52 20.41 28.32
C PHE A 447 -3.41 19.40 28.66
N LYS A 448 -2.46 19.19 27.75
CA LYS A 448 -1.30 18.31 27.97
C LYS A 448 -0.30 18.90 28.97
N GLY A 449 -0.35 20.20 29.23
CA GLY A 449 0.49 20.88 30.21
C GLY A 449 1.99 20.78 29.93
N VAL A 450 2.38 20.64 28.65
CA VAL A 450 3.79 20.58 28.21
C VAL A 450 4.37 21.99 28.08
N LYS A 451 5.64 22.15 28.46
CA LYS A 451 6.43 23.37 28.39
C LYS A 451 7.68 23.13 27.53
N ILE A 452 8.11 24.15 26.79
CA ILE A 452 9.33 24.08 26.00
C ILE A 452 10.52 23.85 26.94
N GLY A 453 11.34 22.84 26.62
CA GLY A 453 12.44 22.32 27.43
C GLY A 453 12.11 21.07 28.26
N ASP A 454 10.85 20.63 28.29
CA ASP A 454 10.46 19.42 29.03
C ASP A 454 11.09 18.15 28.48
N ILE A 455 11.17 17.13 29.35
CA ILE A 455 11.18 15.74 28.88
C ILE A 455 9.72 15.31 28.74
N VAL A 456 9.33 14.92 27.53
CA VAL A 456 7.97 14.50 27.19
C VAL A 456 7.93 13.02 26.81
N VAL A 457 6.80 12.40 27.11
CA VAL A 457 6.48 11.04 26.68
C VAL A 457 5.95 11.10 25.25
N VAL A 458 6.54 10.32 24.36
CA VAL A 458 6.20 10.21 22.95
C VAL A 458 5.87 8.77 22.62
N ARG A 459 4.78 8.57 21.88
CA ARG A 459 4.38 7.26 21.35
C ARG A 459 3.94 7.39 19.90
N LYS A 460 3.66 6.27 19.23
CA LYS A 460 2.97 6.28 17.95
C LYS A 460 1.54 5.76 18.09
N ALA A 461 0.56 6.58 17.74
CA ALA A 461 -0.82 6.16 17.60
C ALA A 461 -0.95 5.25 16.36
N GLY A 462 -1.48 4.04 16.56
CA GLY A 462 -1.61 3.02 15.52
C GLY A 462 -0.28 2.70 14.82
N ASP A 463 0.83 2.76 15.55
CA ASP A 463 2.21 2.52 15.10
C ASP A 463 2.73 3.43 13.97
N ILE A 464 1.98 4.48 13.61
CA ILE A 464 2.30 5.36 12.47
C ILE A 464 2.47 6.83 12.90
N ILE A 465 1.53 7.40 13.66
CA ILE A 465 1.48 8.86 13.89
C ILE A 465 2.09 9.21 15.25
N PRO A 466 3.20 9.98 15.30
CA PRO A 466 3.78 10.39 16.57
C PRO A 466 2.85 11.30 17.37
N GLU A 467 2.68 10.98 18.65
CA GLU A 467 1.84 11.68 19.60
C GLU A 467 2.65 12.00 20.87
N ILE A 468 2.57 13.25 21.34
CA ILE A 468 3.04 13.61 22.69
C ILE A 468 1.92 13.29 23.68
N VAL A 469 2.18 12.43 24.65
CA VAL A 469 1.22 12.07 25.70
C VAL A 469 1.17 13.16 26.77
N GLY A 470 2.34 13.63 27.21
CA GLY A 470 2.46 14.66 28.25
C GLY A 470 3.89 14.76 28.79
N PRO A 471 4.12 15.61 29.80
CA PRO A 471 5.43 15.78 30.41
C PRO A 471 5.76 14.66 31.40
N VAL A 472 7.04 14.29 31.47
CA VAL A 472 7.57 13.42 32.53
C VAL A 472 7.75 14.25 33.79
N MET A 473 6.75 14.28 34.65
CA MET A 473 6.71 15.15 35.84
C MET A 473 7.92 14.96 36.78
N ALA A 474 8.41 13.73 36.93
CA ALA A 474 9.60 13.45 37.73
C ALA A 474 10.86 14.13 37.17
N ALA A 475 10.98 14.24 35.85
CA ALA A 475 12.10 14.93 35.20
C ALA A 475 11.92 16.46 35.23
N ARG A 476 10.70 16.96 35.38
CA ARG A 476 10.42 18.40 35.49
C ARG A 476 10.79 18.97 36.86
N ALA A 477 10.61 18.18 37.93
CA ALA A 477 10.82 18.61 39.31
C ALA A 477 12.21 19.27 39.51
N GLY A 478 12.22 20.53 39.96
CA GLY A 478 13.44 21.29 40.23
C GLY A 478 14.08 21.95 38.99
N ARG A 479 13.42 21.93 37.83
CA ARG A 479 13.85 22.60 36.59
C ARG A 479 12.79 23.58 36.06
N GLU A 480 11.74 23.86 36.82
CA GLU A 480 10.58 24.65 36.39
C GLU A 480 10.98 26.07 35.95
N ASP A 481 12.02 26.64 36.54
CA ASP A 481 12.59 27.95 36.20
C ASP A 481 13.28 28.00 34.83
N ARG A 482 13.64 26.84 34.25
CA ARG A 482 14.29 26.72 32.94
C ARG A 482 13.30 26.42 31.81
N LEU A 483 12.04 26.16 32.13
CA LEU A 483 10.99 25.80 31.18
C LEU A 483 10.19 27.02 30.75
N ARG A 484 9.73 27.03 29.50
CA ARG A 484 8.97 28.15 28.93
C ARG A 484 7.59 27.68 28.49
N ASP A 485 6.56 28.47 28.82
CA ASP A 485 5.22 28.25 28.29
C ASP A 485 5.18 28.54 26.78
N PHE A 486 4.43 27.72 26.05
CA PHE A 486 4.10 28.03 24.67
C PHE A 486 3.02 29.11 24.63
N VAL A 487 3.30 30.19 23.91
CA VAL A 487 2.33 31.26 23.65
C VAL A 487 1.99 31.24 22.18
N MET A 488 0.72 30.98 21.86
CA MET A 488 0.24 31.01 20.49
C MET A 488 0.43 32.42 19.89
N PRO A 489 1.04 32.56 18.70
CA PRO A 489 1.24 33.86 18.09
C PRO A 489 -0.10 34.53 17.79
N GLN A 490 -0.14 35.86 17.90
CA GLN A 490 -1.36 36.65 17.63
C GLN A 490 -1.54 36.98 16.14
N VAL A 491 -0.48 36.80 15.35
CA VAL A 491 -0.44 37.05 13.92
C VAL A 491 0.09 35.82 13.19
N CYS A 492 -0.31 35.68 11.92
CA CYS A 492 0.13 34.58 11.07
C CYS A 492 1.64 34.69 10.84
N PRO A 493 2.43 33.64 11.13
CA PRO A 493 3.89 33.67 10.95
C PRO A 493 4.31 33.82 9.49
N SER A 494 3.41 33.56 8.53
CA SER A 494 3.70 33.66 7.10
C SER A 494 3.33 35.02 6.50
N CYS A 495 2.20 35.62 6.89
CA CYS A 495 1.68 36.83 6.23
C CYS A 495 1.38 37.99 7.19
N GLY A 496 1.62 37.84 8.49
CA GLY A 496 1.40 38.88 9.50
C GLY A 496 -0.08 39.22 9.80
N THR A 497 -1.05 38.61 9.10
CA THR A 497 -2.47 38.84 9.36
C THR A 497 -2.86 38.33 10.76
N PRO A 498 -3.62 39.11 11.57
CA PRO A 498 -4.15 38.63 12.85
C PRO A 498 -4.88 37.29 12.68
N ILE A 499 -4.56 36.34 13.57
CA ILE A 499 -5.18 35.01 13.54
C ILE A 499 -6.31 34.96 14.57
N ALA A 500 -7.39 34.25 14.22
CA ALA A 500 -8.56 34.15 15.07
C ALA A 500 -9.27 32.80 14.87
N PRO A 501 -10.05 32.35 15.86
CA PRO A 501 -11.08 31.32 15.64
C PRO A 501 -12.03 31.77 14.53
N GLU A 502 -12.56 30.82 13.75
CA GLU A 502 -13.52 31.13 12.69
C GLU A 502 -14.90 31.48 13.25
N LYS A 503 -15.29 30.78 14.32
CA LYS A 503 -16.48 31.07 15.12
C LYS A 503 -16.11 31.11 16.60
N GLU A 504 -16.91 31.84 17.37
CA GLU A 504 -16.79 31.87 18.82
C GLU A 504 -16.91 30.44 19.38
N GLY A 505 -15.91 30.00 20.13
CA GLY A 505 -15.82 28.64 20.69
C GLY A 505 -15.07 27.61 19.84
N ASP A 506 -14.61 27.95 18.62
CA ASP A 506 -13.73 27.06 17.85
C ASP A 506 -12.36 26.94 18.53
N LYS A 507 -11.88 25.71 18.71
CA LYS A 507 -10.53 25.44 19.26
C LYS A 507 -9.41 25.70 18.26
N ASP A 508 -9.72 25.61 16.97
CA ASP A 508 -8.77 25.84 15.88
C ASP A 508 -8.62 27.34 15.62
N ILE A 509 -7.39 27.84 15.64
CA ILE A 509 -7.07 29.22 15.26
C ILE A 509 -6.63 29.25 13.80
N ARG A 510 -7.06 30.28 13.05
CA ARG A 510 -6.86 30.37 11.60
C ARG A 510 -6.34 31.73 11.16
N CYS A 511 -5.54 31.71 10.10
CA CYS A 511 -5.24 32.88 9.28
C CYS A 511 -6.42 33.16 8.34
N PRO A 512 -7.11 34.31 8.46
CA PRO A 512 -8.26 34.63 7.62
C PRO A 512 -7.87 35.13 6.22
N ASN A 513 -6.58 35.41 5.97
CA ASN A 513 -6.09 35.82 4.66
C ASN A 513 -6.03 34.62 3.69
N SER A 514 -7.20 34.22 3.19
CA SER A 514 -7.33 33.11 2.25
C SER A 514 -6.87 33.47 0.84
N GLU A 515 -6.72 34.75 0.49
CA GLU A 515 -6.35 35.17 -0.86
C GLU A 515 -4.84 35.09 -1.07
N SER A 516 -4.06 35.77 -0.23
CA SER A 516 -2.65 36.10 -0.51
C SER A 516 -1.67 35.57 0.52
N CYS A 517 -2.12 34.79 1.52
CA CYS A 517 -1.20 34.21 2.50
C CYS A 517 -0.23 33.22 1.82
N PRO A 518 1.10 33.47 1.83
CA PRO A 518 2.08 32.64 1.12
C PRO A 518 2.06 31.18 1.55
N ALA A 519 1.93 30.90 2.86
CA ALA A 519 1.84 29.53 3.36
C ALA A 519 0.55 28.82 2.93
N GLN A 520 -0.61 29.51 2.95
CA GLN A 520 -1.84 28.90 2.45
C GLN A 520 -1.75 28.62 0.95
N LEU A 521 -1.18 29.55 0.18
CA LEU A 521 -1.01 29.40 -1.26
C LEU A 521 -0.07 28.25 -1.60
N THR A 522 1.06 28.13 -0.89
CA THR A 522 2.00 27.01 -0.99
C THR A 522 1.27 25.66 -0.85
N GLU A 523 0.49 25.49 0.22
CA GLU A 523 -0.28 24.27 0.48
C GLU A 523 -1.38 23.97 -0.56
N ARG A 524 -1.96 25.02 -1.17
CA ARG A 524 -2.90 24.86 -2.27
C ARG A 524 -2.21 24.45 -3.56
N ILE A 525 -1.00 24.96 -3.83
CA ILE A 525 -0.18 24.52 -4.97
C ILE A 525 0.26 23.06 -4.80
N ILE A 526 0.60 22.63 -3.58
CA ILE A 526 0.86 21.21 -3.27
C ILE A 526 -0.38 20.36 -3.57
N THR A 527 -1.57 20.82 -3.15
CA THR A 527 -2.83 20.12 -3.48
C THR A 527 -3.08 20.08 -4.98
N PHE A 528 -2.82 21.18 -5.68
CA PHE A 528 -2.97 21.32 -7.14
C PHE A 528 -2.12 20.27 -7.88
N GLY A 529 -0.86 20.05 -7.47
CA GLY A 529 0.02 19.04 -8.05
C GLY A 529 -0.23 17.60 -7.60
N SER A 530 -1.10 17.36 -6.62
CA SER A 530 -1.32 16.02 -6.07
C SER A 530 -2.00 15.05 -7.05
N ARG A 531 -1.81 13.74 -6.84
CA ARG A 531 -2.49 12.64 -7.57
C ARG A 531 -4.01 12.75 -7.59
N THR A 532 -4.60 13.36 -6.56
CA THR A 532 -6.05 13.55 -6.44
C THR A 532 -6.57 14.79 -7.16
N ALA A 533 -5.67 15.61 -7.71
CA ALA A 533 -5.95 16.83 -8.48
C ALA A 533 -5.39 16.67 -9.90
N PHE A 534 -4.40 17.47 -10.32
CA PHE A 534 -3.85 17.43 -11.68
C PHE A 534 -2.69 16.44 -11.86
N ASP A 535 -2.20 15.79 -10.79
CA ASP A 535 -1.12 14.79 -10.84
C ASP A 535 0.13 15.30 -11.56
N ILE A 536 0.74 16.36 -10.99
CA ILE A 536 1.91 17.04 -11.56
C ILE A 536 3.15 16.60 -10.79
N ASP A 537 3.98 15.79 -11.45
CA ASP A 537 5.32 15.45 -11.01
C ASP A 537 6.17 16.68 -10.77
N PHE A 538 7.11 16.56 -9.83
CA PHE A 538 8.04 17.61 -9.43
C PHE A 538 7.41 18.87 -8.81
N LEU A 539 6.08 18.99 -8.73
CA LEU A 539 5.39 20.07 -8.00
C LEU A 539 5.14 19.72 -6.52
N GLY A 540 6.22 19.43 -5.79
CA GLY A 540 6.19 19.14 -4.35
C GLY A 540 6.45 20.36 -3.46
N ASP A 541 6.53 20.15 -2.15
CA ASP A 541 6.64 21.19 -1.11
C ASP A 541 7.71 22.25 -1.40
N GLN A 542 8.89 21.83 -1.84
CA GLN A 542 10.01 22.73 -2.11
C GLN A 542 9.75 23.65 -3.30
N VAL A 543 9.10 23.11 -4.33
CA VAL A 543 8.77 23.83 -5.55
C VAL A 543 7.59 24.75 -5.32
N ALA A 544 6.53 24.27 -4.66
CA ALA A 544 5.41 25.09 -4.25
C ALA A 544 5.85 26.26 -3.35
N SER A 545 6.74 26.00 -2.40
CA SER A 545 7.33 27.04 -1.54
C SER A 545 8.15 28.03 -2.36
N ALA A 546 8.97 27.57 -3.31
CA ALA A 546 9.71 28.48 -4.19
C ALA A 546 8.80 29.39 -5.04
N LEU A 547 7.66 28.87 -5.50
CA LEU A 547 6.70 29.64 -6.30
C LEU A 547 5.97 30.71 -5.48
N ALA A 548 5.46 30.34 -4.30
CA ALA A 548 4.54 31.16 -3.52
C ALA A 548 5.15 31.82 -2.28
N ASN A 549 6.27 31.29 -1.77
CA ASN A 549 6.92 31.75 -0.55
C ASN A 549 8.45 31.62 -0.60
N PRO A 550 9.15 32.22 -1.60
CA PRO A 550 10.60 32.08 -1.77
C PRO A 550 11.43 32.67 -0.62
N GLU A 551 10.83 33.59 0.16
CA GLU A 551 11.43 34.17 1.37
C GLU A 551 11.18 33.34 2.63
N LEU A 552 10.60 32.13 2.50
CA LEU A 552 10.58 31.16 3.58
C LEU A 552 12.02 30.92 4.06
N ASP A 553 12.22 30.95 5.38
CA ASP A 553 13.51 30.81 6.05
C ASP A 553 14.54 31.93 5.80
N ARG A 554 14.09 33.10 5.29
CA ARG A 554 14.95 34.28 5.20
C ARG A 554 15.55 34.62 6.58
N PRO A 555 16.89 34.76 6.71
CA PRO A 555 17.53 35.12 7.97
C PRO A 555 17.14 36.54 8.39
N THR A 556 17.00 36.76 9.71
CA THR A 556 16.60 38.05 10.29
C THR A 556 17.73 39.07 10.35
N SER A 557 18.99 38.65 10.15
CA SER A 557 20.17 39.51 10.23
C SER A 557 21.27 39.05 9.28
N VAL A 558 22.11 40.00 8.83
CA VAL A 558 23.24 39.73 7.94
C VAL A 558 24.28 38.76 8.54
N ASN A 559 24.42 38.72 9.87
CA ASN A 559 25.33 37.80 10.56
C ASN A 559 25.02 36.32 10.32
N LEU A 560 23.81 36.01 9.87
CA LEU A 560 23.37 34.66 9.54
C LEU A 560 23.42 34.38 8.03
N TYR A 561 23.93 35.31 7.22
CA TYR A 561 23.98 35.19 5.76
C TYR A 561 25.42 34.99 5.29
N ALA A 562 25.68 33.87 4.61
CA ALA A 562 26.99 33.49 4.09
C ALA A 562 26.87 33.06 2.61
N PRO A 563 26.80 34.00 1.64
CA PRO A 563 26.49 33.71 0.23
C PRO A 563 27.48 32.77 -0.47
N HIS A 564 28.73 32.76 -0.04
CA HIS A 564 29.81 32.00 -0.68
C HIS A 564 30.05 30.63 -0.04
N MET A 565 29.36 30.32 1.06
CA MET A 565 29.49 29.03 1.74
C MET A 565 28.40 28.06 1.31
N LYS A 566 28.81 26.81 1.04
CA LYS A 566 27.89 25.71 0.67
C LYS A 566 27.83 24.60 1.71
N ALA A 567 28.82 24.53 2.59
CA ALA A 567 28.89 23.63 3.73
C ALA A 567 29.98 24.14 4.68
N ILE A 568 29.81 23.89 5.98
CA ILE A 568 30.86 24.10 6.98
C ILE A 568 31.47 22.74 7.31
N GLU A 569 32.77 22.60 7.08
CA GLU A 569 33.49 21.35 7.31
C GLU A 569 33.90 21.23 8.78
N VAL A 570 33.47 20.17 9.46
CA VAL A 570 33.79 19.92 10.86
C VAL A 570 34.75 18.73 10.96
N ILE A 571 35.91 18.95 11.59
CA ILE A 571 36.91 17.93 11.89
C ILE A 571 36.68 17.42 13.31
N ASP A 572 36.78 16.10 13.52
CA ASP A 572 36.54 15.51 14.85
C ASP A 572 37.48 16.10 15.91
N GLY A 573 36.89 16.63 16.99
CA GLY A 573 37.60 17.27 18.10
C GLY A 573 37.90 18.76 17.92
N GLN A 574 37.42 19.38 16.83
CA GLN A 574 37.54 20.83 16.60
C GLN A 574 36.16 21.45 16.45
N GLU A 575 35.95 22.60 17.11
CA GLU A 575 34.79 23.44 16.84
C GLU A 575 34.97 24.14 15.49
N PRO A 576 33.88 24.37 14.73
CA PRO A 576 33.95 25.15 13.51
C PRO A 576 34.40 26.59 13.82
N ASP A 577 35.16 27.19 12.92
CA ASP A 577 35.54 28.60 13.06
C ASP A 577 34.30 29.50 13.11
N ASP A 578 34.35 30.54 13.94
CA ASP A 578 33.31 31.56 14.00
C ASP A 578 33.14 32.25 12.64
N TYR A 579 31.90 32.40 12.20
CA TYR A 579 31.61 33.14 10.97
C TYR A 579 31.52 34.63 11.25
N GLU A 580 32.40 35.39 10.63
CA GLU A 580 32.30 36.86 10.55
C GLU A 580 31.89 37.27 9.13
N PRO A 581 30.74 37.95 8.96
CA PRO A 581 30.34 38.48 7.65
C PRO A 581 31.31 39.59 7.20
N ALA A 582 31.48 39.74 5.88
CA ALA A 582 32.26 40.84 5.32
C ALA A 582 31.64 42.21 5.70
N GLU A 583 32.49 43.23 5.91
CA GLU A 583 32.07 44.55 6.40
C GLU A 583 31.00 45.22 5.52
N ASP A 584 31.00 44.93 4.21
CA ASP A 584 30.10 45.48 3.20
C ASP A 584 28.98 44.50 2.77
N LEU A 585 28.84 43.36 3.44
CA LEU A 585 27.81 42.40 3.13
C LEU A 585 26.44 42.93 3.58
N GLU A 586 25.44 42.82 2.70
CA GLU A 586 24.05 43.13 3.01
C GLU A 586 23.14 41.95 2.68
N LEU A 587 21.99 41.87 3.35
CA LEU A 587 20.96 40.91 2.97
C LEU A 587 20.31 41.35 1.63
N PRO A 588 20.21 40.47 0.62
CA PRO A 588 19.51 40.77 -0.63
C PRO A 588 18.09 41.24 -0.37
N ALA A 589 17.59 42.25 -1.09
CA ALA A 589 16.21 42.73 -0.91
C ALA A 589 15.18 41.58 -1.00
N PRO A 590 14.10 41.58 -0.19
CA PRO A 590 13.07 40.56 -0.27
C PRO A 590 12.47 40.44 -1.68
N GLN A 591 12.32 39.21 -2.15
CA GLN A 591 11.74 38.92 -3.47
C GLN A 591 10.21 38.96 -3.41
N THR A 592 9.59 39.36 -4.52
CA THR A 592 8.17 39.15 -4.74
C THR A 592 7.93 37.72 -5.25
N PRO A 593 7.02 36.93 -4.64
CA PRO A 593 6.69 35.61 -5.15
C PRO A 593 6.17 35.65 -6.59
N VAL A 594 6.55 34.66 -7.39
CA VAL A 594 6.10 34.53 -8.78
C VAL A 594 4.64 34.09 -8.88
N VAL A 595 4.13 33.40 -7.85
CA VAL A 595 2.73 33.01 -7.71
C VAL A 595 2.20 33.70 -6.45
N GLN A 596 1.29 34.66 -6.63
CA GLN A 596 0.62 35.37 -5.53
C GLN A 596 -0.84 34.96 -5.40
N SER A 597 -1.37 34.31 -6.44
CA SER A 597 -2.70 33.71 -6.50
C SER A 597 -2.67 32.42 -7.32
N LEU A 598 -3.62 31.52 -7.10
CA LEU A 598 -3.81 30.36 -7.98
C LEU A 598 -4.13 30.75 -9.44
N ALA A 599 -4.51 32.01 -9.69
CA ALA A 599 -4.69 32.55 -11.03
C ALA A 599 -3.38 32.60 -11.83
N ASP A 600 -2.23 32.70 -11.16
CA ASP A 600 -0.94 32.93 -11.82
C ASP A 600 -0.35 31.63 -12.41
N LEU A 601 -0.81 30.45 -11.95
CA LEU A 601 -0.23 29.14 -12.25
C LEU A 601 -0.16 28.83 -13.75
N PHE A 602 -1.20 29.20 -14.51
CA PHE A 602 -1.26 28.95 -15.96
C PHE A 602 -0.54 30.01 -16.80
N THR A 603 0.05 31.02 -16.15
CA THR A 603 0.90 32.04 -16.81
C THR A 603 2.38 31.85 -16.49
N LEU A 604 2.74 30.76 -15.81
CA LEU A 604 4.12 30.44 -15.49
C LEU A 604 4.93 30.20 -16.76
N SER A 605 6.15 30.72 -16.77
CA SER A 605 7.09 30.53 -17.86
C SER A 605 8.50 30.42 -17.33
N VAL A 606 9.36 29.85 -18.16
CA VAL A 606 10.78 29.65 -17.88
C VAL A 606 11.47 30.97 -17.51
N ASP A 607 11.07 32.07 -18.15
CA ASP A 607 11.63 33.41 -17.88
C ASP A 607 11.17 33.97 -16.52
N LYS A 608 9.90 33.77 -16.13
CA LYS A 608 9.42 34.18 -14.79
C LYS A 608 10.12 33.45 -13.66
N LEU A 609 10.61 32.23 -13.90
CA LEU A 609 11.25 31.38 -12.89
C LEU A 609 12.77 31.58 -12.76
N ARG A 610 13.39 32.36 -13.66
CA ARG A 610 14.86 32.50 -13.77
C ARG A 610 15.52 33.02 -12.51
N ASP A 611 14.95 34.06 -11.95
CA ASP A 611 15.56 34.83 -10.86
C ASP A 611 15.03 34.43 -9.49
N VAL A 612 14.14 33.43 -9.41
CA VAL A 612 13.65 32.94 -8.12
C VAL A 612 14.79 32.29 -7.35
N ARG A 613 15.04 32.83 -6.15
CA ARG A 613 15.98 32.30 -5.17
C ARG A 613 15.25 31.84 -3.93
N VAL A 614 15.71 30.73 -3.36
CA VAL A 614 15.23 30.22 -2.07
C VAL A 614 16.36 30.21 -1.06
N TRP A 615 15.99 30.41 0.21
CA TRP A 615 16.92 30.34 1.32
C TRP A 615 17.20 28.88 1.69
N ARG A 616 18.48 28.55 1.89
CA ARG A 616 18.92 27.23 2.33
C ARG A 616 19.88 27.39 3.49
N GLU A 617 19.66 26.58 4.51
CA GLU A 617 20.58 26.50 5.62
C GLU A 617 21.85 25.77 5.17
N ILE A 618 23.00 26.35 5.48
CA ILE A 618 24.30 25.78 5.20
C ILE A 618 24.50 24.59 6.15
N PRO A 619 24.76 23.38 5.62
CA PRO A 619 24.92 22.20 6.45
C PRO A 619 26.28 22.17 7.15
N LEU A 620 26.29 21.68 8.39
CA LEU A 620 27.50 21.17 9.04
C LEU A 620 27.82 19.78 8.49
N VAL A 621 29.04 19.62 7.97
CA VAL A 621 29.49 18.39 7.32
C VAL A 621 30.74 17.88 8.00
N ARG A 622 30.62 16.74 8.68
CA ARG A 622 31.77 16.02 9.22
C ARG A 622 32.61 15.42 8.10
N ILE A 623 33.91 15.62 8.17
CA ILE A 623 34.86 15.05 7.21
C ILE A 623 35.76 14.04 7.87
N THR A 624 35.67 12.78 7.44
CA THR A 624 36.56 11.70 7.86
C THR A 624 37.50 11.35 6.73
N ARG A 625 38.80 11.58 6.94
CA ARG A 625 39.85 11.18 5.99
C ARG A 625 40.41 9.83 6.42
N TYR A 626 40.41 8.85 5.53
CA TYR A 626 40.94 7.51 5.78
C TYR A 626 41.72 7.00 4.57
N ILE A 627 42.59 6.03 4.78
CA ILE A 627 43.25 5.31 3.69
C ILE A 627 42.39 4.09 3.41
N ASP A 628 41.93 3.96 2.18
CA ASP A 628 41.16 2.81 1.73
C ASP A 628 42.06 1.55 1.84
N PRO A 629 41.68 0.56 2.65
CA PRO A 629 42.54 -0.59 2.93
C PRO A 629 42.76 -1.48 1.69
N ASP A 630 41.83 -1.49 0.73
CA ASP A 630 41.91 -2.34 -0.47
C ASP A 630 42.74 -1.69 -1.59
N THR A 631 42.72 -0.36 -1.67
CA THR A 631 43.35 0.40 -2.77
C THR A 631 44.54 1.24 -2.35
N GLY A 632 44.78 1.42 -1.05
CA GLY A 632 45.83 2.28 -0.48
C GLY A 632 45.63 3.78 -0.77
N LYS A 633 44.50 4.17 -1.37
CA LYS A 633 44.22 5.57 -1.74
C LYS A 633 43.59 6.32 -0.58
N LYS A 634 44.00 7.59 -0.41
CA LYS A 634 43.33 8.50 0.53
C LYS A 634 41.90 8.75 0.05
N LYS A 635 40.91 8.37 0.86
CA LYS A 635 39.50 8.66 0.65
C LYS A 635 39.00 9.63 1.72
N THR A 636 37.99 10.40 1.33
CA THR A 636 37.32 11.37 2.20
C THR A 636 35.85 11.04 2.25
N LYS A 637 35.33 10.75 3.45
CA LYS A 637 33.89 10.58 3.70
C LYS A 637 33.33 11.89 4.25
N ARG A 638 32.21 12.34 3.68
CA ARG A 638 31.48 13.53 4.12
C ARG A 638 30.14 13.07 4.70
N LYS A 639 29.80 13.48 5.93
CA LYS A 639 28.51 13.18 6.57
C LYS A 639 27.88 14.46 7.08
N LYS A 640 26.65 14.78 6.65
CA LYS A 640 25.89 15.89 7.24
C LYS A 640 25.56 15.55 8.70
N ILE A 641 25.90 16.45 9.62
CA ILE A 641 25.69 16.27 11.06
C ILE A 641 24.68 17.25 11.66
N GLY A 642 24.32 18.32 10.93
CA GLY A 642 23.34 19.29 11.37
C GLY A 642 23.22 20.48 10.43
N GLY A 643 22.38 21.44 10.83
CA GLY A 643 22.36 22.80 10.28
C GLY A 643 23.32 23.70 11.04
N SER A 644 23.91 24.68 10.34
CA SER A 644 24.86 25.62 10.97
C SER A 644 24.20 26.87 11.56
N GLY A 645 22.91 27.11 11.28
CA GLY A 645 22.26 28.39 11.52
C GLY A 645 22.63 29.49 10.51
N LEU A 646 23.61 29.26 9.63
CA LEU A 646 23.94 30.17 8.53
C LEU A 646 23.14 29.81 7.28
N TRP A 647 22.83 30.80 6.47
CA TRP A 647 21.94 30.69 5.31
C TRP A 647 22.58 31.28 4.06
N HIS A 648 22.17 30.76 2.91
CA HIS A 648 22.52 31.31 1.61
C HIS A 648 21.36 31.18 0.62
N GLN A 649 21.40 31.96 -0.46
CA GLN A 649 20.40 31.89 -1.53
C GLN A 649 20.87 30.95 -2.65
N VAL A 650 19.95 30.13 -3.16
CA VAL A 650 20.19 29.26 -4.33
C VAL A 650 19.09 29.42 -5.38
N PRO A 651 19.41 29.27 -6.67
CA PRO A 651 18.39 29.17 -7.72
C PRO A 651 17.43 28.01 -7.47
N ALA A 652 16.12 28.25 -7.58
CA ALA A 652 15.11 27.21 -7.36
C ALA A 652 14.81 26.36 -8.60
N PHE A 653 14.85 26.96 -9.79
CA PHE A 653 14.36 26.34 -11.04
C PHE A 653 15.43 26.16 -12.12
N TYR A 654 16.64 26.65 -11.87
CA TYR A 654 17.74 26.66 -12.83
C TYR A 654 18.94 25.93 -12.25
N ASN A 655 19.67 25.24 -13.12
CA ASN A 655 20.94 24.63 -12.74
C ASN A 655 21.98 25.73 -12.49
N ALA A 656 22.92 25.46 -11.58
CA ALA A 656 24.09 26.32 -11.42
C ALA A 656 24.88 26.39 -12.73
N ALA A 657 25.29 27.60 -13.13
CA ALA A 657 26.16 27.80 -14.29
C ALA A 657 27.45 26.98 -14.12
N LYS A 658 27.87 26.29 -15.18
CA LYS A 658 29.18 25.65 -15.28
C LYS A 658 30.01 26.42 -16.30
N ASN A 659 31.27 26.73 -15.97
CA ASN A 659 32.27 27.25 -16.92
C ASN A 659 31.78 28.43 -17.80
N ASP A 660 31.20 29.47 -17.18
CA ASP A 660 30.67 30.66 -17.86
C ASP A 660 29.53 30.40 -18.88
N GLU A 661 28.91 29.21 -18.89
CA GLU A 661 27.69 28.95 -19.67
C GLU A 661 26.47 29.65 -19.07
N THR A 662 25.52 30.04 -19.93
CA THR A 662 24.25 30.62 -19.51
C THR A 662 23.45 29.59 -18.68
N PRO A 663 22.95 29.96 -17.48
CA PRO A 663 22.13 29.08 -16.67
C PRO A 663 20.94 28.53 -17.45
N GLN A 664 20.75 27.21 -17.38
CA GLN A 664 19.67 26.51 -18.10
C GLN A 664 18.58 25.98 -17.15
N PRO A 665 17.37 25.83 -17.71
CA PRO A 665 16.29 24.97 -17.26
C PRO A 665 16.70 23.79 -16.41
N SER A 666 16.22 23.61 -15.18
CA SER A 666 16.29 22.25 -14.63
C SER A 666 15.34 21.33 -15.43
N LYS A 667 15.70 20.06 -15.63
CA LYS A 667 14.83 19.09 -16.32
C LYS A 667 13.46 18.97 -15.61
N ASN A 668 13.50 18.98 -14.28
CA ASN A 668 12.30 18.93 -13.45
C ASN A 668 11.40 20.16 -13.66
N THR A 669 11.99 21.35 -13.84
CA THR A 669 11.24 22.59 -14.13
C THR A 669 10.51 22.50 -15.47
N LEU A 670 11.19 22.01 -16.50
CA LEU A 670 10.58 21.86 -17.83
C LEU A 670 9.44 20.84 -17.80
N SER A 671 9.66 19.68 -17.17
CA SER A 671 8.65 18.64 -17.01
C SER A 671 7.44 19.10 -16.20
N MET A 672 7.64 19.84 -15.11
CA MET A 672 6.56 20.45 -14.33
C MET A 672 5.71 21.41 -15.18
N LEU A 673 6.33 22.31 -15.95
CA LEU A 673 5.62 23.27 -16.80
C LEU A 673 4.84 22.57 -17.92
N GLU A 674 5.43 21.54 -18.53
CA GLU A 674 4.76 20.68 -19.51
C GLU A 674 3.52 20.00 -18.91
N GLN A 675 3.63 19.40 -17.72
CA GLN A 675 2.48 18.75 -17.08
C GLN A 675 1.39 19.75 -16.66
N ILE A 676 1.74 20.96 -16.19
CA ILE A 676 0.76 22.03 -15.93
C ILE A 676 -0.05 22.36 -17.20
N SER A 677 0.58 22.29 -18.38
CA SER A 677 -0.10 22.61 -19.65
C SER A 677 -1.21 21.60 -20.04
N HIS A 678 -1.23 20.40 -19.44
CA HIS A 678 -2.26 19.38 -19.65
C HIS A 678 -3.48 19.56 -18.73
N ALA A 679 -3.46 20.49 -17.77
CA ALA A 679 -4.59 20.74 -16.87
C ALA A 679 -5.95 20.98 -17.56
N PRO A 680 -6.04 21.59 -18.76
CA PRO A 680 -7.30 21.73 -19.49
C PRO A 680 -7.98 20.41 -19.86
N GLU A 681 -7.23 19.32 -19.92
CA GLU A 681 -7.74 17.99 -20.29
C GLU A 681 -8.37 17.27 -19.10
N ALA A 682 -8.15 17.76 -17.87
CA ALA A 682 -8.57 17.09 -16.66
C ALA A 682 -10.10 17.03 -16.50
N GLU A 683 -10.57 15.97 -15.84
CA GLU A 683 -11.97 15.82 -15.47
C GLU A 683 -12.39 16.87 -14.44
N MET A 684 -13.66 17.30 -14.51
CA MET A 684 -14.17 18.40 -13.69
C MET A 684 -14.02 18.15 -12.18
N TRP A 685 -14.12 16.91 -11.71
CA TRP A 685 -13.93 16.60 -10.28
C TRP A 685 -12.49 16.87 -9.81
N ARG A 686 -11.48 16.68 -10.67
CA ARG A 686 -10.07 17.01 -10.37
C ARG A 686 -9.87 18.52 -10.28
N VAL A 687 -10.52 19.27 -11.17
CA VAL A 687 -10.53 20.75 -11.14
C VAL A 687 -11.11 21.26 -9.82
N LEU A 688 -12.25 20.68 -9.37
CA LEU A 688 -12.89 21.04 -8.10
C LEU A 688 -12.00 20.73 -6.88
N VAL A 689 -11.26 19.61 -6.90
CA VAL A 689 -10.28 19.30 -5.85
C VAL A 689 -9.10 20.29 -5.88
N ALA A 690 -8.60 20.63 -7.07
CA ALA A 690 -7.46 21.53 -7.26
C ALA A 690 -7.73 22.95 -6.77
N LEU A 691 -8.97 23.46 -6.90
CA LEU A 691 -9.39 24.74 -6.32
C LEU A 691 -9.23 24.80 -4.78
N SER A 692 -9.02 23.66 -4.13
CA SER A 692 -8.73 23.56 -2.70
C SER A 692 -9.82 24.19 -1.82
N MET A 693 -11.08 24.07 -2.24
CA MET A 693 -12.23 24.50 -1.46
C MET A 693 -12.31 23.71 -0.14
N ARG A 694 -12.96 24.28 0.88
CA ARG A 694 -13.10 23.59 2.17
C ARG A 694 -14.11 22.46 2.05
N HIS A 695 -13.89 21.40 2.81
CA HIS A 695 -14.75 20.21 2.89
C HIS A 695 -14.91 19.41 1.58
N ILE A 696 -14.27 19.82 0.48
CA ILE A 696 -14.32 19.09 -0.78
C ILE A 696 -13.21 18.04 -0.80
N GLY A 697 -13.62 16.78 -0.95
CA GLY A 697 -12.75 15.65 -1.23
C GLY A 697 -13.21 14.98 -2.53
N ALA A 698 -12.42 14.03 -3.03
CA ALA A 698 -12.69 13.41 -4.34
C ALA A 698 -14.11 12.82 -4.51
N PRO A 699 -14.73 12.14 -3.52
CA PRO A 699 -16.09 11.64 -3.66
C PRO A 699 -17.13 12.75 -3.87
N ASN A 700 -17.06 13.81 -3.08
CA ASN A 700 -17.98 14.95 -3.17
C ASN A 700 -17.73 15.78 -4.44
N ALA A 701 -16.46 15.90 -4.86
CA ALA A 701 -16.10 16.55 -6.11
C ALA A 701 -16.68 15.81 -7.33
N ARG A 702 -16.71 14.47 -7.31
CA ARG A 702 -17.35 13.67 -8.36
C ARG A 702 -18.86 13.88 -8.41
N ALA A 703 -19.53 13.82 -7.25
CA ALA A 703 -20.97 14.08 -7.16
C ALA A 703 -21.34 15.48 -7.68
N LEU A 704 -20.50 16.49 -7.42
CA LEU A 704 -20.66 17.83 -7.98
C LEU A 704 -20.41 17.86 -9.49
N ALA A 705 -19.35 17.21 -9.96
CA ALA A 705 -19.00 17.16 -11.38
C ALA A 705 -20.06 16.44 -12.24
N ASP A 706 -20.78 15.47 -11.69
CA ASP A 706 -21.87 14.79 -12.38
C ASP A 706 -23.05 15.73 -12.72
N LEU A 707 -23.34 16.68 -11.82
CA LEU A 707 -24.40 17.67 -12.00
C LEU A 707 -23.90 18.94 -12.70
N TYR A 708 -22.63 19.26 -12.50
CA TYR A 708 -21.97 20.44 -13.01
C TYR A 708 -20.71 20.03 -13.78
N PRO A 709 -20.85 19.60 -15.05
CA PRO A 709 -19.76 18.98 -15.82
C PRO A 709 -18.66 19.97 -16.24
N SER A 710 -18.85 21.27 -16.03
CA SER A 710 -17.86 22.31 -16.34
C SER A 710 -17.98 23.49 -15.39
N LEU A 711 -16.95 24.34 -15.28
CA LEU A 711 -17.02 25.57 -14.48
C LEU A 711 -18.20 26.48 -14.90
N PRO A 712 -18.44 26.73 -16.21
CA PRO A 712 -19.62 27.49 -16.65
C PRO A 712 -20.97 26.92 -16.19
N SER A 713 -21.07 25.59 -16.00
CA SER A 713 -22.32 24.96 -15.58
C SER A 713 -22.75 25.35 -14.16
N PHE A 714 -21.83 25.86 -13.33
CA PHE A 714 -22.15 26.41 -12.01
C PHE A 714 -22.78 27.80 -12.05
N SER A 715 -22.95 28.41 -13.23
CA SER A 715 -23.56 29.74 -13.35
C SER A 715 -24.95 29.79 -12.73
N GLY A 716 -25.17 30.73 -11.82
CA GLY A 716 -26.44 30.89 -11.11
C GLY A 716 -26.71 29.86 -10.01
N VAL A 717 -25.73 29.00 -9.66
CA VAL A 717 -25.91 27.98 -8.61
C VAL A 717 -26.37 28.59 -7.30
N SER A 718 -27.38 27.98 -6.69
CA SER A 718 -27.90 28.38 -5.38
C SER A 718 -27.45 27.43 -4.28
N ARG A 719 -27.36 27.96 -3.05
CA ARG A 719 -27.11 27.16 -1.86
C ARG A 719 -28.14 26.03 -1.67
N GLN A 720 -29.40 26.28 -2.02
CA GLN A 720 -30.48 25.30 -1.85
C GLN A 720 -30.33 24.11 -2.79
N GLU A 721 -29.94 24.34 -4.04
CA GLU A 721 -29.67 23.27 -5.02
C GLU A 721 -28.52 22.38 -4.55
N LEU A 722 -27.42 22.98 -4.08
CA LEU A 722 -26.27 22.24 -3.56
C LEU A 722 -26.64 21.33 -2.38
N LEU A 723 -27.57 21.76 -1.52
CA LEU A 723 -28.05 20.98 -0.39
C LEU A 723 -28.96 19.79 -0.78
N GLN A 724 -29.51 19.78 -2.00
CA GLN A 724 -30.29 18.64 -2.49
C GLN A 724 -29.41 17.49 -2.99
N ILE A 725 -28.10 17.74 -3.16
CA ILE A 725 -27.15 16.74 -3.65
C ILE A 725 -26.83 15.75 -2.53
N ASN A 726 -27.01 14.46 -2.79
CA ASN A 726 -26.72 13.42 -1.82
C ASN A 726 -25.24 13.45 -1.40
N GLY A 727 -24.97 13.45 -0.09
CA GLY A 727 -23.63 13.56 0.48
C GLY A 727 -23.15 14.99 0.72
N ILE A 728 -23.90 16.01 0.28
CA ILE A 728 -23.54 17.42 0.51
C ILE A 728 -24.27 18.00 1.72
N GLY A 729 -23.52 18.19 2.81
CA GLY A 729 -24.01 18.89 4.00
C GLY A 729 -23.88 20.42 3.91
N PRO A 730 -24.46 21.18 4.86
CA PRO A 730 -24.46 22.65 4.86
C PRO A 730 -23.07 23.28 4.72
N ALA A 731 -22.06 22.80 5.47
CA ALA A 731 -20.72 23.36 5.42
C ALA A 731 -20.05 23.23 4.03
N LEU A 732 -20.30 22.11 3.34
CA LEU A 732 -19.79 21.91 1.98
C LEU A 732 -20.55 22.76 0.98
N ALA A 733 -21.89 22.80 1.06
CA ALA A 733 -22.71 23.66 0.21
C ALA A 733 -22.32 25.14 0.35
N ASP A 734 -22.10 25.61 1.59
CA ASP A 734 -21.62 26.97 1.87
C ASP A 734 -20.25 27.22 1.26
N SER A 735 -19.32 26.27 1.37
CA SER A 735 -17.99 26.40 0.75
C SER A 735 -18.07 26.48 -0.77
N VAL A 736 -18.82 25.58 -1.42
CA VAL A 736 -18.96 25.56 -2.89
C VAL A 736 -19.67 26.82 -3.38
N TYR A 737 -20.79 27.18 -2.76
CA TYR A 737 -21.52 28.40 -3.10
C TYR A 737 -20.63 29.63 -2.97
N SER A 738 -19.84 29.73 -1.89
CA SER A 738 -18.93 30.85 -1.68
C SER A 738 -17.87 31.00 -2.77
N TRP A 739 -17.54 29.96 -3.52
CA TRP A 739 -16.64 30.06 -4.67
C TRP A 739 -17.41 30.37 -5.94
N MET A 740 -18.41 29.54 -6.23
CA MET A 740 -19.11 29.55 -7.50
C MET A 740 -20.04 30.76 -7.68
N SER A 741 -20.49 31.41 -6.60
CA SER A 741 -21.25 32.67 -6.68
C SER A 741 -20.44 33.84 -7.25
N HIS A 742 -19.10 33.71 -7.32
CA HIS A 742 -18.21 34.70 -7.92
C HIS A 742 -17.78 34.35 -9.35
N LEU A 743 -18.36 33.31 -9.96
CA LEU A 743 -18.13 33.00 -11.36
C LEU A 743 -18.47 34.21 -12.24
N GLY A 744 -17.53 34.65 -13.07
CA GLY A 744 -17.65 35.86 -13.90
C GLY A 744 -17.49 37.20 -13.16
N ASN A 745 -17.26 37.20 -11.84
CA ASN A 745 -17.02 38.41 -11.06
C ASN A 745 -15.54 38.58 -10.70
N THR A 746 -14.77 39.20 -11.58
CA THR A 746 -13.32 39.43 -11.40
C THR A 746 -12.97 40.52 -10.37
N ALA A 747 -13.95 41.17 -9.73
CA ALA A 747 -13.70 42.04 -8.59
C ALA A 747 -13.40 41.24 -7.30
N ASP A 748 -13.92 40.01 -7.18
CA ASP A 748 -13.56 39.08 -6.12
C ASP A 748 -12.35 38.23 -6.54
N TRP A 749 -11.47 37.92 -5.58
CA TRP A 749 -10.27 37.12 -5.84
C TRP A 749 -10.57 35.70 -6.30
N ARG A 750 -11.67 35.08 -5.84
CA ARG A 750 -12.13 33.76 -6.31
C ARG A 750 -12.57 33.85 -7.76
N GLY A 751 -13.31 34.89 -8.13
CA GLY A 751 -13.73 35.12 -9.51
C GLY A 751 -12.55 35.36 -10.45
N ARG A 752 -11.49 36.05 -10.00
CA ARG A 752 -10.23 36.17 -10.77
C ARG A 752 -9.56 34.81 -11.02
N ILE A 753 -9.50 33.94 -10.00
CA ILE A 753 -8.96 32.57 -10.16
C ILE A 753 -9.79 31.78 -11.16
N LEU A 754 -11.11 31.74 -10.97
CA LEU A 754 -12.03 31.01 -11.85
C LEU A 754 -11.93 31.51 -13.30
N GLN A 755 -11.87 32.82 -13.51
CA GLN A 755 -11.71 33.40 -14.84
C GLN A 755 -10.37 33.03 -15.46
N ALA A 756 -9.26 33.17 -14.75
CA ALA A 756 -7.94 32.82 -15.26
C ALA A 756 -7.82 31.33 -15.63
N TRP A 757 -8.47 30.45 -14.86
CA TRP A 757 -8.52 29.01 -15.15
C TRP A 757 -9.36 28.73 -16.40
N MET A 758 -10.53 29.35 -16.54
CA MET A 758 -11.36 29.24 -17.74
C MET A 758 -10.66 29.80 -18.99
N ASP A 759 -9.94 30.92 -18.87
CA ASP A 759 -9.16 31.51 -19.96
C ASP A 759 -8.01 30.58 -20.40
N ALA A 760 -7.48 29.77 -19.48
CA ALA A 760 -6.52 28.71 -19.76
C ALA A 760 -7.16 27.40 -20.28
N GLY A 761 -8.50 27.34 -20.40
CA GLY A 761 -9.26 26.15 -20.84
C GLY A 761 -9.57 25.14 -19.73
N VAL A 762 -9.18 25.41 -18.48
CA VAL A 762 -9.37 24.50 -17.35
C VAL A 762 -10.82 24.50 -16.88
N GLY A 763 -11.37 23.29 -16.67
CA GLY A 763 -12.77 23.12 -16.29
C GLY A 763 -13.78 23.45 -17.39
N MET A 764 -13.33 23.58 -18.65
CA MET A 764 -14.19 23.82 -19.81
C MET A 764 -14.62 22.53 -20.52
N ARG A 765 -13.89 21.43 -20.29
CA ARG A 765 -14.16 20.12 -20.89
C ARG A 765 -15.49 19.56 -20.36
N VAL A 766 -16.49 19.52 -21.23
CA VAL A 766 -17.69 18.72 -21.00
C VAL A 766 -17.43 17.34 -21.57
N VAL A 767 -17.25 16.34 -20.71
CA VAL A 767 -17.28 14.95 -21.14
C VAL A 767 -18.75 14.65 -21.48
N GLN A 768 -19.06 14.41 -22.75
CA GLN A 768 -20.35 13.84 -23.11
C GLN A 768 -20.38 12.44 -22.52
N LYS A 769 -21.07 12.26 -21.39
CA LYS A 769 -21.62 10.95 -21.04
C LYS A 769 -22.58 10.63 -22.18
N GLU A 770 -22.40 9.50 -22.84
CA GLU A 770 -23.44 8.98 -23.73
C GLU A 770 -24.76 8.99 -22.94
N GLU A 771 -25.77 9.71 -23.45
CA GLU A 771 -27.10 9.74 -22.83
C GLU A 771 -27.70 8.34 -22.98
N LEU A 772 -27.37 7.49 -22.01
CA LEU A 772 -28.02 6.20 -21.87
C LEU A 772 -29.50 6.45 -21.59
N SER A 773 -30.37 5.75 -22.33
CA SER A 773 -31.81 5.90 -22.23
C SER A 773 -32.26 5.62 -20.78
N GLN A 774 -33.10 6.49 -20.21
CA GLN A 774 -33.53 6.40 -18.81
C GLN A 774 -34.64 5.35 -18.61
N THR A 775 -34.45 4.18 -19.21
CA THR A 775 -35.41 3.06 -19.29
C THR A 775 -35.68 2.41 -17.95
N LEU A 776 -34.81 2.59 -16.96
CA LEU A 776 -34.94 2.00 -15.63
C LEU A 776 -35.50 2.97 -14.57
N SER A 777 -35.95 4.17 -14.98
CA SER A 777 -36.44 5.19 -14.06
C SER A 777 -37.57 4.68 -13.14
N GLY A 778 -37.39 4.85 -11.83
CA GLY A 778 -38.35 4.40 -10.82
C GLY A 778 -38.26 2.91 -10.43
N LEU A 779 -37.40 2.13 -11.10
CA LEU A 779 -37.19 0.72 -10.78
C LEU A 779 -36.08 0.55 -9.75
N THR A 780 -36.28 -0.35 -8.79
CA THR A 780 -35.22 -0.80 -7.88
C THR A 780 -34.76 -2.18 -8.29
N ILE A 781 -33.52 -2.31 -8.73
CA ILE A 781 -32.97 -3.54 -9.28
C ILE A 781 -31.91 -4.10 -8.34
N VAL A 782 -32.02 -5.39 -8.05
CA VAL A 782 -31.02 -6.14 -7.29
C VAL A 782 -30.38 -7.14 -8.25
N VAL A 783 -29.06 -7.20 -8.26
CA VAL A 783 -28.32 -8.16 -9.07
C VAL A 783 -27.73 -9.25 -8.18
N THR A 784 -27.81 -10.49 -8.64
CA THR A 784 -27.23 -11.66 -7.99
C THR A 784 -26.58 -12.58 -9.03
N GLY A 785 -25.37 -13.05 -8.76
CA GLY A 785 -24.53 -13.71 -9.77
C GLY A 785 -23.78 -12.71 -10.66
N SER A 786 -22.90 -13.25 -11.49
CA SER A 786 -22.05 -12.50 -12.43
C SER A 786 -22.76 -12.35 -13.78
N LEU A 787 -22.83 -11.13 -14.30
CA LEU A 787 -23.45 -10.84 -15.60
C LEU A 787 -22.37 -10.59 -16.63
N ASP A 788 -22.38 -11.38 -17.71
CA ASP A 788 -21.38 -11.30 -18.77
C ASP A 788 -21.34 -9.88 -19.37
N GLY A 789 -20.14 -9.32 -19.49
CA GLY A 789 -19.93 -7.96 -20.00
C GLY A 789 -20.04 -6.83 -18.96
N PHE A 790 -20.34 -7.12 -17.69
CA PHE A 790 -20.40 -6.10 -16.63
C PHE A 790 -19.61 -6.50 -15.38
N THR A 791 -18.79 -5.60 -14.85
CA THR A 791 -18.23 -5.74 -13.50
C THR A 791 -19.32 -5.49 -12.44
N ARG A 792 -19.13 -5.97 -11.21
CA ARG A 792 -20.15 -5.84 -10.14
C ARG A 792 -20.45 -4.39 -9.74
N ASP A 793 -19.47 -3.50 -9.87
CA ASP A 793 -19.68 -2.06 -9.70
C ASP A 793 -20.09 -1.39 -11.02
N GLY A 794 -19.56 -1.88 -12.14
CA GLY A 794 -19.99 -1.48 -13.48
C GLY A 794 -21.50 -1.65 -13.68
N ILE A 795 -22.10 -2.78 -13.28
CA ILE A 795 -23.55 -3.00 -13.43
C ILE A 795 -24.38 -2.08 -12.53
N LYS A 796 -23.87 -1.72 -11.33
CA LYS A 796 -24.56 -0.74 -10.48
C LYS A 796 -24.51 0.63 -11.13
N GLU A 797 -23.34 1.00 -11.65
CA GLU A 797 -23.16 2.24 -12.40
C GLU A 797 -24.01 2.25 -13.67
N THR A 798 -24.15 1.12 -14.39
CA THR A 798 -25.04 0.99 -15.56
C THR A 798 -26.51 1.12 -15.18
N ILE A 799 -26.96 0.47 -14.09
CA ILE A 799 -28.34 0.61 -13.58
C ILE A 799 -28.63 2.07 -13.22
N ILE A 800 -27.69 2.72 -12.53
CA ILE A 800 -27.80 4.13 -12.14
C ILE A 800 -27.76 5.03 -13.37
N ALA A 801 -26.92 4.72 -14.36
CA ALA A 801 -26.79 5.49 -15.59
C ALA A 801 -28.06 5.42 -16.47
N HIS A 802 -28.84 4.34 -16.41
CA HIS A 802 -30.15 4.22 -17.07
C HIS A 802 -31.33 4.67 -16.16
N GLY A 803 -31.05 5.37 -15.05
CA GLY A 803 -32.05 6.00 -14.17
C GLY A 803 -32.64 5.10 -13.08
N GLY A 804 -32.16 3.86 -12.96
CA GLY A 804 -32.61 2.90 -11.96
C GLY A 804 -31.90 3.01 -10.62
N LYS A 805 -32.45 2.38 -9.59
CA LYS A 805 -31.84 2.28 -8.26
C LYS A 805 -31.23 0.90 -8.06
N ALA A 806 -29.90 0.81 -8.04
CA ALA A 806 -29.20 -0.42 -7.68
C ALA A 806 -29.25 -0.65 -6.15
N SER A 807 -29.75 -1.82 -5.73
CA SER A 807 -29.84 -2.22 -4.32
C SER A 807 -29.04 -3.51 -4.08
N VAL A 808 -28.45 -3.62 -2.89
CA VAL A 808 -27.64 -4.79 -2.49
C VAL A 808 -28.47 -5.90 -1.85
N SER A 809 -29.71 -5.61 -1.47
CA SER A 809 -30.61 -6.55 -0.79
C SER A 809 -32.01 -6.54 -1.41
N VAL A 810 -32.60 -7.73 -1.52
CA VAL A 810 -34.00 -7.90 -1.92
C VAL A 810 -34.92 -7.43 -0.79
N SER A 811 -35.93 -6.64 -1.14
CA SER A 811 -36.95 -6.12 -0.25
C SER A 811 -38.29 -6.02 -0.97
N LYS A 812 -39.37 -5.69 -0.25
CA LYS A 812 -40.69 -5.41 -0.86
C LYS A 812 -40.71 -4.24 -1.86
N LYS A 813 -39.66 -3.41 -1.88
CA LYS A 813 -39.51 -2.29 -2.82
C LYS A 813 -38.70 -2.67 -4.07
N THR A 814 -38.15 -3.89 -4.12
CA THR A 814 -37.39 -4.37 -5.27
C THR A 814 -38.35 -4.65 -6.43
N SER A 815 -38.06 -4.06 -7.58
CA SER A 815 -38.83 -4.24 -8.82
C SER A 815 -38.43 -5.52 -9.53
N TYR A 816 -37.12 -5.80 -9.65
CA TYR A 816 -36.58 -6.98 -10.30
C TYR A 816 -35.34 -7.52 -9.57
N LEU A 817 -35.22 -8.84 -9.49
CA LEU A 817 -33.97 -9.53 -9.20
C LEU A 817 -33.37 -10.01 -10.52
N VAL A 818 -32.22 -9.46 -10.91
CA VAL A 818 -31.48 -9.93 -12.09
C VAL A 818 -30.54 -11.05 -11.65
N THR A 819 -30.60 -12.17 -12.37
CA THR A 819 -29.79 -13.36 -12.15
C THR A 819 -28.77 -13.51 -13.27
N GLY A 820 -27.50 -13.51 -12.89
CA GLY A 820 -26.38 -13.88 -13.74
C GLY A 820 -25.88 -15.30 -13.44
N ASN A 821 -24.71 -15.64 -13.97
CA ASN A 821 -24.00 -16.89 -13.69
C ASN A 821 -23.75 -17.01 -12.17
N GLU A 822 -24.03 -18.18 -11.60
CA GLU A 822 -23.92 -18.47 -10.16
C GLU A 822 -24.69 -17.50 -9.22
N PRO A 823 -26.03 -17.41 -9.36
CA PRO A 823 -26.82 -16.50 -8.54
C PRO A 823 -26.83 -16.92 -7.07
N GLY A 824 -26.53 -15.98 -6.17
CA GLY A 824 -26.52 -16.24 -4.73
C GLY A 824 -27.87 -16.71 -4.17
N ALA A 825 -27.90 -17.93 -3.62
CA ALA A 825 -29.10 -18.62 -3.14
C ALA A 825 -29.95 -17.79 -2.15
N SER A 826 -29.32 -17.02 -1.25
CA SER A 826 -30.05 -16.21 -0.26
C SER A 826 -30.89 -15.09 -0.88
N LYS A 827 -30.49 -14.52 -2.02
CA LYS A 827 -31.26 -13.46 -2.70
C LYS A 827 -32.38 -14.05 -3.55
N LEU A 828 -32.17 -15.23 -4.14
CA LEU A 828 -33.21 -15.99 -4.83
C LEU A 828 -34.34 -16.35 -3.87
N THR A 829 -34.03 -16.99 -2.75
CA THR A 829 -35.04 -17.35 -1.74
C THR A 829 -35.78 -16.13 -1.21
N LYS A 830 -35.07 -15.01 -0.96
CA LYS A 830 -35.73 -13.76 -0.52
C LYS A 830 -36.60 -13.11 -1.59
N ALA A 831 -36.27 -13.26 -2.87
CA ALA A 831 -37.12 -12.76 -3.95
C ALA A 831 -38.38 -13.60 -4.10
N GLU A 832 -38.26 -14.93 -4.00
CA GLU A 832 -39.40 -15.86 -3.97
C GLU A 832 -40.34 -15.55 -2.79
N GLU A 833 -39.80 -15.41 -1.58
CA GLU A 833 -40.57 -15.07 -0.37
C GLU A 833 -41.24 -13.68 -0.44
N ALA A 834 -40.60 -12.71 -1.10
CA ALA A 834 -41.10 -11.36 -1.24
C ALA A 834 -42.01 -11.16 -2.48
N GLY A 835 -42.14 -12.17 -3.35
CA GLY A 835 -42.89 -12.08 -4.60
C GLY A 835 -42.26 -11.14 -5.64
N VAL A 836 -40.93 -10.97 -5.60
CA VAL A 836 -40.18 -10.10 -6.52
C VAL A 836 -39.88 -10.88 -7.81
N PRO A 837 -40.23 -10.36 -9.00
CA PRO A 837 -39.92 -11.01 -10.27
C PRO A 837 -38.42 -11.22 -10.49
N ILE A 838 -38.04 -12.41 -10.95
CA ILE A 838 -36.66 -12.82 -11.22
C ILE A 838 -36.47 -12.84 -12.75
N ILE A 839 -35.45 -12.14 -13.25
CA ILE A 839 -35.13 -12.03 -14.67
C ILE A 839 -33.68 -12.43 -14.93
N ASN A 840 -33.38 -12.91 -16.14
CA ASN A 840 -32.01 -13.29 -16.52
C ASN A 840 -31.24 -12.11 -17.16
N ALA A 841 -29.97 -12.35 -17.51
CA ALA A 841 -29.09 -11.35 -18.14
C ALA A 841 -29.68 -10.74 -19.42
N GLU A 842 -30.20 -11.56 -20.32
CA GLU A 842 -30.74 -11.15 -21.62
C GLU A 842 -32.01 -10.30 -21.49
N GLN A 843 -32.88 -10.68 -20.56
CA GLN A 843 -34.08 -9.92 -20.20
C GLN A 843 -33.73 -8.58 -19.54
N PHE A 844 -32.66 -8.53 -18.74
CA PHE A 844 -32.16 -7.30 -18.16
C PHE A 844 -31.55 -6.36 -19.20
N MET A 845 -30.80 -6.89 -20.17
CA MET A 845 -30.31 -6.10 -21.32
C MET A 845 -31.49 -5.51 -22.11
N THR A 846 -32.49 -6.33 -22.42
CA THR A 846 -33.71 -5.87 -23.11
C THR A 846 -34.46 -4.80 -22.31
N LEU A 847 -34.54 -4.95 -20.99
CA LEU A 847 -35.13 -3.97 -20.08
C LEU A 847 -34.35 -2.65 -20.07
N MET A 848 -33.02 -2.70 -20.12
CA MET A 848 -32.15 -1.52 -20.24
C MET A 848 -32.30 -0.82 -21.60
N GLU A 849 -32.50 -1.57 -22.68
CA GLU A 849 -32.62 -0.98 -24.03
C GLU A 849 -34.01 -0.42 -24.31
N THR A 850 -35.07 -1.10 -23.85
CA THR A 850 -36.46 -0.83 -24.27
C THR A 850 -37.38 -0.34 -23.15
N GLY A 851 -36.97 -0.49 -21.89
CA GLY A 851 -37.82 -0.21 -20.71
C GLY A 851 -38.94 -1.23 -20.48
N GLN A 852 -39.00 -2.31 -21.27
CA GLN A 852 -39.99 -3.38 -21.15
C GLN A 852 -39.31 -4.75 -21.16
N LEU A 853 -39.93 -5.76 -20.52
CA LEU A 853 -39.48 -7.15 -20.62
C LEU A 853 -39.96 -7.76 -21.94
N PRO A 854 -39.19 -8.69 -22.55
CA PRO A 854 -39.65 -9.42 -23.73
C PRO A 854 -40.91 -10.24 -23.40
N GLN A 855 -41.89 -10.24 -24.33
CA GLN A 855 -43.15 -10.99 -24.20
C GLN A 855 -42.97 -12.50 -24.33
#